data_AF-A0A9P7GSU4-F1
#
_entry.id   AF-A0A9P7GSU4-F1
#
_cell.length_a   1.000
_cell.length_b   1.000
_cell.length_c   1.000
_cell.angle_alpha   90.00
_cell.angle_beta   90.00
_cell.angle_gamma   90.00
#
_symmetry.space_group_name_H-M   'P 1'
#
loop_
_entity.id
_entity.type
_entity.pdbx_description
1 polymer ?
#
loop_
_entity_poly.entity_id
_entity_poly.type
_entity_poly.pdbx_seq_one_letter_code
_entity_poly.pdbx_strand_id
1 'polypeptide(L)'
;MLLGLPLNPQNKTCPLTPPTPSGTPKIISRFSSTTSTRTHSPDSPQRTNNYARDASIVLIGLRGSGMSTLAVLASSTLGFRVLDADQHFYKVTGLSRAAYKSSHGISKYRQEELRLMKSMLFDNPKGAVIVCGPGAVEGKGKEWLFEYAKDHLIIYILREPEEIQKYLRVFDVDTIRNLTRRAAPAYRSLSSFEFFNVSDTLLRKPEFTSSRGDLSPWALTLKNAEEDFLQFIHGITGRDDCYDKYKVQHSLSSLPLESRNFTYALSVPLSTLFTLVSEFQGEDMEADAVELTIPMPSPSSDEQGVEDTKADQISRQVFIIRRNIRLPILYNIDTSGENQGAIYQNEYFRLLHHGLRLAPEYLCVDLRSDTAKIQSLVASKGQTKIIAHYVVSNPAEDGWDTPKLWSMVQLAQNLGCDILRINQEPRCLEDNFASRYFMHRVNSSQNLSIPLIAFNTGKHARISCYLNSILTPVTHPLVRKLVPECPSSSLLTVQEAQKAVFASFLLDGQYFGIYGNNTSQSLSPAMHNAAFELLGMPHRYKIFLQESLDELNNMIKDPNFGGASITAPFKTAIIPKLDFLSDEAKAIGAVNTLLCLKTPSIESLLHRNTAGATVALFGDNTDWIGIHTCVQRNLSPINAVRRRTTGLIVGAGGMARAAAYALIRLGVKTILIQNRTRSRAEELIKQFEGHKGDANSQHEILSRGMLSDSETPDSILDPVFRIIDSKDSPLPDDVNPPTIIVSCIPTKDMDGTCSVDTSVPISWLSSPTGGVVIELSYTPLETPLLKQINGLAEKGWIPVDGLQVLPEQGMMQFEMVADNKFVSNKPLDACESATTVTKACTTDMSRQTEPTAKKQFFIFGHNIAHSLSPALHNAGFKALNLKHHYQIHESENVDETVEQIIQRPDFGGASVTFPHKLQIGRLLDSISPRGESIGAINTVVVHESNGCRTLHGDNTDWIGIKRCIMKSGRLDFTRSSAVVLGAGGAARAACYAIQALGFQDLIVVNRTLSKAEELASRFTDLKSRALSTLEEADALKNADIRLVVACVPADDLGEDKIPSGLFSKAGDGVLVEMAYRPQVTGMMKVAARYSEWKVYRGVDVLEEQAYAQFELWTGQQAPAEVMRDAMQLKIRGNI
;
A
#
# COMPACT_ATOMS: atom_id res chain seq x y z
N MET A 1 -9.08 -69.25 1.64
CA MET A 1 -9.62 -70.58 1.28
C MET A 1 -10.18 -70.49 -0.12
N LEU A 2 -9.70 -71.39 -1.00
CA LEU A 2 -10.33 -71.94 -2.22
C LEU A 2 -10.53 -70.97 -3.42
N LEU A 3 -9.63 -71.02 -4.42
CA LEU A 3 -9.72 -71.77 -5.72
C LEU A 3 -10.78 -71.16 -6.66
N GLY A 4 -10.53 -70.74 -7.91
CA GLY A 4 -9.58 -71.16 -8.95
C GLY A 4 -10.40 -71.47 -10.22
N LEU A 5 -10.19 -70.77 -11.35
CA LEU A 5 -10.79 -71.11 -12.65
C LEU A 5 -9.80 -70.85 -13.81
N PRO A 6 -9.72 -71.75 -14.82
CA PRO A 6 -8.73 -71.68 -15.90
C PRO A 6 -9.26 -71.16 -17.25
N LEU A 7 -8.31 -71.11 -18.19
CA LEU A 7 -8.21 -70.52 -19.54
C LEU A 7 -9.13 -71.07 -20.66
N ASN A 8 -9.62 -70.14 -21.53
CA ASN A 8 -9.68 -70.05 -23.03
C ASN A 8 -10.12 -71.26 -23.92
N PRO A 9 -10.30 -71.11 -25.26
CA PRO A 9 -10.84 -70.02 -26.14
C PRO A 9 -11.82 -70.56 -27.24
N GLN A 10 -12.39 -69.71 -28.12
CA GLN A 10 -12.32 -69.85 -29.61
C GLN A 10 -13.20 -68.87 -30.42
N ASN A 11 -12.65 -68.51 -31.59
CA ASN A 11 -13.08 -67.61 -32.66
C ASN A 11 -14.36 -68.00 -33.41
N LYS A 12 -15.03 -67.02 -34.07
CA LYS A 12 -15.17 -66.94 -35.55
C LYS A 12 -16.14 -65.84 -36.07
N THR A 13 -15.53 -64.86 -36.73
CA THR A 13 -15.82 -64.33 -38.09
C THR A 13 -17.16 -63.65 -38.46
N CYS A 14 -17.00 -62.36 -38.83
CA CYS A 14 -17.80 -61.48 -39.71
C CYS A 14 -18.16 -62.11 -41.09
N PRO A 15 -19.11 -61.58 -41.92
CA PRO A 15 -18.95 -60.21 -42.50
C PRO A 15 -20.19 -59.43 -43.08
N LEU A 16 -19.94 -58.13 -43.30
CA LEU A 16 -20.30 -57.25 -44.45
C LEU A 16 -21.73 -56.68 -44.70
N THR A 17 -21.70 -55.35 -44.86
CA THR A 17 -22.60 -54.28 -45.39
C THR A 17 -23.03 -54.48 -46.87
N PRO A 18 -23.92 -53.68 -47.54
CA PRO A 18 -24.20 -52.21 -47.45
C PRO A 18 -25.69 -51.73 -47.67
N PRO A 19 -25.98 -50.39 -47.73
CA PRO A 19 -27.30 -49.80 -47.42
C PRO A 19 -28.01 -48.99 -48.55
N THR A 20 -29.18 -48.42 -48.19
CA THR A 20 -29.94 -47.21 -48.69
C THR A 20 -31.23 -47.46 -49.51
N PRO A 21 -32.18 -46.48 -49.62
CA PRO A 21 -32.71 -45.48 -48.65
C PRO A 21 -34.27 -45.31 -48.71
N SER A 22 -34.78 -44.25 -48.04
CA SER A 22 -36.16 -43.70 -48.00
C SER A 22 -37.08 -44.28 -46.91
N GLY A 23 -37.87 -43.55 -46.13
CA GLY A 23 -38.14 -42.11 -46.04
C GLY A 23 -39.53 -41.89 -45.42
N THR A 24 -39.61 -41.75 -44.08
CA THR A 24 -40.72 -41.15 -43.26
C THR A 24 -42.14 -41.78 -43.36
N PRO A 25 -43.11 -41.54 -42.44
CA PRO A 25 -43.14 -40.69 -41.22
C PRO A 25 -43.73 -41.33 -39.93
N LYS A 26 -43.46 -40.64 -38.80
CA LYS A 26 -44.25 -40.50 -37.54
C LYS A 26 -45.04 -41.70 -36.99
N ILE A 27 -44.60 -42.18 -35.81
CA ILE A 27 -45.40 -43.02 -34.91
C ILE A 27 -45.40 -42.46 -33.48
N ILE A 28 -46.61 -42.43 -32.92
CA ILE A 28 -46.97 -42.30 -31.50
C ILE A 28 -46.68 -43.64 -30.81
N SER A 29 -45.94 -43.70 -29.71
CA SER A 29 -46.11 -44.80 -28.75
C SER A 29 -45.61 -44.50 -27.33
N ARG A 30 -46.33 -45.11 -26.40
CA ARG A 30 -46.17 -45.10 -24.94
C ARG A 30 -44.98 -45.99 -24.50
N PHE A 31 -44.40 -45.62 -23.36
CA PHE A 31 -43.52 -46.38 -22.45
C PHE A 31 -43.99 -47.84 -22.23
N SER A 32 -43.20 -48.87 -21.94
CA SER A 32 -41.90 -49.05 -21.26
C SER A 32 -41.20 -50.30 -21.89
N SER A 33 -39.98 -50.78 -21.61
CA SER A 33 -38.90 -50.57 -20.63
C SER A 33 -37.80 -51.56 -21.05
N THR A 34 -36.54 -51.13 -21.18
CA THR A 34 -35.37 -51.94 -20.77
C THR A 34 -34.12 -51.06 -20.72
N THR A 35 -33.49 -51.11 -19.56
CA THR A 35 -32.22 -50.55 -19.09
C THR A 35 -31.05 -50.67 -20.06
N SER A 36 -30.40 -49.54 -20.36
CA SER A 36 -29.01 -49.47 -20.77
C SER A 36 -28.31 -48.38 -19.94
N THR A 37 -27.18 -48.77 -19.35
CA THR A 37 -26.26 -47.93 -18.57
C THR A 37 -25.70 -46.83 -19.47
N ARG A 38 -26.17 -45.59 -19.28
CA ARG A 38 -25.63 -44.38 -19.89
C ARG A 38 -24.54 -43.79 -18.99
N THR A 39 -23.32 -43.74 -19.51
CA THR A 39 -22.33 -42.72 -19.18
C THR A 39 -22.90 -41.36 -19.55
N HIS A 40 -23.49 -40.67 -18.58
CA HIS A 40 -23.99 -39.31 -18.74
C HIS A 40 -22.86 -38.30 -18.48
N SER A 41 -22.48 -37.57 -19.51
CA SER A 41 -22.09 -36.17 -19.39
C SER A 41 -23.25 -35.38 -18.77
N PRO A 42 -23.02 -34.46 -17.81
CA PRO A 42 -24.07 -33.55 -17.40
C PRO A 42 -24.01 -32.30 -18.26
N ASP A 43 -24.97 -32.17 -19.17
CA ASP A 43 -25.43 -30.88 -19.67
C ASP A 43 -25.65 -29.94 -18.47
N SER A 44 -24.79 -28.94 -18.34
CA SER A 44 -25.09 -27.80 -17.47
C SER A 44 -26.11 -26.93 -18.23
N PRO A 45 -27.28 -26.62 -17.65
CA PRO A 45 -28.22 -25.71 -18.31
C PRO A 45 -27.51 -24.37 -18.53
N GLN A 46 -27.82 -23.70 -19.65
CA GLN A 46 -27.36 -22.35 -19.93
C GLN A 46 -27.80 -21.42 -18.79
N ARG A 47 -26.88 -21.12 -17.87
CA ARG A 47 -27.09 -20.15 -16.80
C ARG A 47 -26.85 -18.76 -17.36
N THR A 48 -27.71 -17.81 -17.04
CA THR A 48 -27.44 -16.42 -17.40
C THR A 48 -26.39 -15.87 -16.46
N ASN A 49 -25.27 -15.39 -17.01
CA ASN A 49 -24.27 -14.65 -16.24
C ASN A 49 -24.66 -13.16 -16.04
N ASN A 50 -25.90 -12.79 -16.39
CA ASN A 50 -26.41 -11.43 -16.30
C ASN A 50 -27.61 -11.42 -15.33
N TYR A 51 -27.33 -11.13 -14.06
CA TYR A 51 -28.33 -11.12 -13.00
C TYR A 51 -28.93 -9.72 -12.84
N ALA A 52 -30.22 -9.61 -12.47
CA ALA A 52 -30.82 -8.31 -12.18
C ALA A 52 -30.10 -7.61 -11.01
N ARG A 53 -29.96 -6.28 -11.07
CA ARG A 53 -29.24 -5.48 -10.05
C ARG A 53 -29.88 -5.55 -8.66
N ASP A 54 -31.15 -5.89 -8.56
CA ASP A 54 -31.85 -6.08 -7.29
C ASP A 54 -32.08 -7.56 -6.95
N ALA A 55 -31.61 -8.50 -7.76
CA ALA A 55 -31.77 -9.93 -7.51
C ALA A 55 -31.09 -10.35 -6.20
N SER A 56 -31.76 -11.23 -5.44
CA SER A 56 -31.24 -11.77 -4.19
C SER A 56 -30.04 -12.69 -4.42
N ILE A 57 -29.09 -12.64 -3.49
CA ILE A 57 -27.84 -13.42 -3.52
C ILE A 57 -27.94 -14.58 -2.52
N VAL A 58 -27.57 -15.78 -2.93
CA VAL A 58 -27.58 -16.98 -2.06
C VAL A 58 -26.17 -17.42 -1.72
N LEU A 59 -25.90 -17.62 -0.44
CA LEU A 59 -24.65 -18.19 0.07
C LEU A 59 -24.88 -19.63 0.53
N ILE A 60 -24.07 -20.55 -0.01
CA ILE A 60 -24.06 -21.98 0.36
C ILE A 60 -22.65 -22.40 0.81
N GLY A 61 -22.56 -23.38 1.69
CA GLY A 61 -21.28 -23.89 2.17
C GLY A 61 -21.41 -24.63 3.51
N LEU A 62 -20.28 -25.10 4.03
CA LEU A 62 -20.26 -25.76 5.32
C LEU A 62 -20.44 -24.76 6.48
N ARG A 63 -21.14 -25.18 7.53
CA ARG A 63 -21.28 -24.38 8.75
C ARG A 63 -19.89 -24.08 9.34
N GLY A 64 -19.65 -22.82 9.69
CA GLY A 64 -18.33 -22.34 10.14
C GLY A 64 -17.50 -21.66 9.05
N SER A 65 -17.89 -21.73 7.77
CA SER A 65 -17.18 -21.04 6.69
C SER A 65 -17.34 -19.51 6.69
N GLY A 66 -18.19 -18.96 7.56
CA GLY A 66 -18.37 -17.50 7.73
C GLY A 66 -19.52 -16.89 6.92
N MET A 67 -20.39 -17.70 6.31
CA MET A 67 -21.51 -17.23 5.48
C MET A 67 -22.39 -16.16 6.17
N SER A 68 -22.79 -16.36 7.43
CA SER A 68 -23.63 -15.41 8.15
C SER A 68 -22.94 -14.06 8.33
N THR A 69 -21.64 -14.05 8.60
CA THR A 69 -20.84 -12.82 8.72
C THR A 69 -20.74 -12.11 7.36
N LEU A 70 -20.37 -12.84 6.31
CA LEU A 70 -20.28 -12.30 4.95
C LEU A 70 -21.63 -11.75 4.45
N ALA A 71 -22.75 -12.39 4.82
CA ALA A 71 -24.07 -11.91 4.47
C ALA A 71 -24.41 -10.57 5.13
N VAL A 72 -24.00 -10.37 6.39
CA VAL A 72 -24.17 -9.08 7.09
C VAL A 72 -23.30 -8.00 6.45
N LEU A 73 -22.05 -8.31 6.09
CA LEU A 73 -21.14 -7.38 5.42
C LEU A 73 -21.64 -7.01 4.01
N ALA A 74 -22.18 -7.97 3.26
CA ALA A 74 -22.79 -7.68 1.97
C ALA A 74 -24.07 -6.85 2.13
N SER A 75 -24.88 -7.12 3.14
CA SER A 75 -26.13 -6.42 3.42
C SER A 75 -25.92 -4.94 3.76
N SER A 76 -24.91 -4.59 4.57
CA SER A 76 -24.59 -3.19 4.91
C SER A 76 -24.27 -2.34 3.67
N THR A 77 -23.59 -2.91 2.68
CA THR A 77 -23.15 -2.19 1.47
C THR A 77 -24.18 -2.23 0.36
N LEU A 78 -24.82 -3.38 0.13
CA LEU A 78 -25.81 -3.55 -0.94
C LEU A 78 -27.19 -2.99 -0.56
N GLY A 79 -27.43 -2.68 0.72
CA GLY A 79 -28.75 -2.30 1.23
C GLY A 79 -29.76 -3.44 1.27
N PHE A 80 -29.31 -4.68 1.08
CA PHE A 80 -30.17 -5.87 1.02
C PHE A 80 -30.49 -6.38 2.42
N ARG A 81 -31.64 -7.04 2.63
CA ARG A 81 -31.96 -7.68 3.92
C ARG A 81 -31.22 -9.02 4.08
N VAL A 82 -30.79 -9.38 5.30
CA VAL A 82 -30.20 -10.69 5.58
C VAL A 82 -31.28 -11.70 5.97
N LEU A 83 -31.31 -12.85 5.31
CA LEU A 83 -32.13 -14.01 5.68
C LEU A 83 -31.22 -15.19 6.00
N ASP A 84 -30.92 -15.37 7.28
CA ASP A 84 -30.12 -16.49 7.77
C ASP A 84 -31.01 -17.68 8.16
N ALA A 85 -30.76 -18.86 7.61
CA ALA A 85 -31.64 -20.01 7.80
C ALA A 85 -31.67 -20.54 9.24
N ASP A 86 -30.63 -20.33 10.06
CA ASP A 86 -30.65 -20.70 11.48
C ASP A 86 -31.49 -19.70 12.27
N GLN A 87 -31.28 -18.39 12.03
CA GLN A 87 -32.07 -17.34 12.69
C GLN A 87 -33.54 -17.35 12.27
N HIS A 88 -33.83 -17.57 10.99
CA HIS A 88 -35.18 -17.63 10.46
C HIS A 88 -35.94 -18.83 11.03
N PHE A 89 -35.28 -19.99 11.15
CA PHE A 89 -35.87 -21.16 11.82
C PHE A 89 -36.24 -20.86 13.27
N TYR A 90 -35.34 -20.21 14.02
CA TYR A 90 -35.62 -19.81 15.40
C TYR A 90 -36.76 -18.80 15.50
N LYS A 91 -36.79 -17.77 14.64
CA LYS A 91 -37.85 -16.76 14.63
C LYS A 91 -39.23 -17.35 14.35
N VAL A 92 -39.33 -18.34 13.46
CA VAL A 92 -40.62 -18.94 13.08
C VAL A 92 -41.07 -20.02 14.06
N THR A 93 -40.15 -20.85 14.56
CA THR A 93 -40.50 -22.00 15.41
C THR A 93 -40.39 -21.72 16.91
N GLY A 94 -39.72 -20.64 17.31
CA GLY A 94 -39.37 -20.34 18.70
C GLY A 94 -38.30 -21.25 19.31
N LEU A 95 -37.81 -22.25 18.56
CA LEU A 95 -36.85 -23.25 19.01
C LEU A 95 -35.60 -23.26 18.14
N SER A 96 -34.45 -23.58 18.73
CA SER A 96 -33.25 -23.86 17.94
C SER A 96 -33.43 -25.15 17.14
N ARG A 97 -32.71 -25.30 16.01
CA ARG A 97 -32.78 -26.51 15.18
C ARG A 97 -32.49 -27.80 15.98
N ALA A 98 -31.52 -27.75 16.89
CA ALA A 98 -31.19 -28.88 17.76
C ALA A 98 -32.34 -29.21 18.74
N ALA A 99 -32.91 -28.20 19.38
CA ALA A 99 -34.05 -28.37 20.29
C ALA A 99 -35.30 -28.88 19.56
N TYR A 100 -35.58 -28.35 18.37
CA TYR A 100 -36.69 -28.79 17.53
C TYR A 100 -36.52 -30.25 17.09
N LYS A 101 -35.31 -30.61 16.62
CA LYS A 101 -34.99 -32.00 16.22
C LYS A 101 -35.17 -32.98 17.37
N SER A 102 -34.73 -32.62 18.59
CA SER A 102 -34.88 -33.47 19.77
C SER A 102 -36.34 -33.62 20.22
N SER A 103 -37.16 -32.58 20.06
CA SER A 103 -38.57 -32.58 20.50
C SER A 103 -39.55 -33.18 19.49
N HIS A 104 -39.30 -33.02 18.19
CA HIS A 104 -40.25 -33.38 17.11
C HIS A 104 -39.75 -34.53 16.22
N GLY A 105 -38.51 -34.98 16.40
CA GLY A 105 -37.87 -36.01 15.59
C GLY A 105 -37.35 -35.50 14.25
N ILE A 106 -36.52 -36.31 13.59
CA ILE A 106 -35.75 -35.90 12.41
C ILE A 106 -36.62 -35.66 11.17
N SER A 107 -37.71 -36.42 11.00
CA SER A 107 -38.59 -36.31 9.83
C SER A 107 -39.34 -34.98 9.79
N LYS A 108 -39.98 -34.59 10.91
CA LYS A 108 -40.63 -33.27 11.04
C LYS A 108 -39.64 -32.12 10.92
N TYR A 109 -38.46 -32.25 11.53
CA TYR A 109 -37.38 -31.27 11.38
C TYR A 109 -37.02 -31.03 9.90
N ARG A 110 -36.81 -32.11 9.12
CA ARG A 110 -36.46 -31.99 7.70
C ARG A 110 -37.59 -31.39 6.86
N GLN A 111 -38.85 -31.74 7.16
CA GLN A 111 -40.01 -31.16 6.49
C GLN A 111 -40.09 -29.64 6.73
N GLU A 112 -39.90 -29.22 7.98
CA GLU A 112 -39.94 -27.80 8.35
C GLU A 112 -38.73 -27.01 7.81
N GLU A 113 -37.53 -27.61 7.83
CA GLU A 113 -36.32 -27.04 7.22
C GLU A 113 -36.52 -26.76 5.72
N LEU A 114 -37.09 -27.73 4.98
CA LEU A 114 -37.38 -27.57 3.56
C LEU A 114 -38.48 -26.52 3.31
N ARG A 115 -39.55 -26.51 4.12
CA ARG A 115 -40.63 -25.51 3.99
C ARG A 115 -40.08 -24.08 4.12
N LEU A 116 -39.24 -23.85 5.13
CA LEU A 116 -38.62 -22.55 5.38
C LEU A 116 -37.62 -22.18 4.29
N MET A 117 -36.79 -23.12 3.83
CA MET A 117 -35.87 -22.88 2.73
C MET A 117 -36.61 -22.44 1.46
N LYS A 118 -37.73 -23.08 1.12
CA LYS A 118 -38.53 -22.70 -0.05
C LYS A 118 -39.05 -21.28 0.07
N SER A 119 -39.59 -20.91 1.23
CA SER A 119 -40.08 -19.55 1.50
C SER A 119 -38.95 -18.52 1.41
N MET A 120 -37.78 -18.83 2.00
CA MET A 120 -36.62 -17.94 1.94
C MET A 120 -36.18 -17.65 0.50
N LEU A 121 -36.14 -18.66 -0.37
CA LEU A 121 -35.73 -18.49 -1.78
C LEU A 121 -36.82 -17.80 -2.61
N PHE A 122 -38.03 -18.35 -2.66
CA PHE A 122 -39.02 -17.95 -3.66
C PHE A 122 -39.93 -16.79 -3.23
N ASP A 123 -40.07 -16.53 -1.92
CA ASP A 123 -40.83 -15.35 -1.44
C ASP A 123 -39.95 -14.10 -1.39
N ASN A 124 -38.63 -14.24 -1.61
CA ASN A 124 -37.66 -13.15 -1.50
C ASN A 124 -36.72 -13.07 -2.73
N PRO A 125 -37.26 -12.96 -3.96
CA PRO A 125 -36.44 -12.95 -5.19
C PRO A 125 -35.55 -11.71 -5.32
N LYS A 126 -35.87 -10.62 -4.60
CA LYS A 126 -35.17 -9.34 -4.70
C LYS A 126 -34.75 -8.78 -3.34
N GLY A 127 -33.62 -8.09 -3.33
CA GLY A 127 -33.14 -7.27 -2.23
C GLY A 127 -32.76 -8.05 -0.98
N ALA A 128 -32.40 -9.34 -1.08
CA ALA A 128 -31.99 -10.15 0.06
C ALA A 128 -30.63 -10.86 -0.15
N VAL A 129 -29.89 -11.05 0.94
CA VAL A 129 -28.76 -11.99 1.02
C VAL A 129 -29.20 -13.18 1.87
N ILE A 130 -29.29 -14.34 1.24
CA ILE A 130 -29.89 -15.55 1.80
C ILE A 130 -28.77 -16.53 2.17
N VAL A 131 -28.66 -16.88 3.44
CA VAL A 131 -27.71 -17.90 3.92
C VAL A 131 -28.45 -19.21 4.10
N CYS A 132 -28.11 -20.20 3.28
CA CYS A 132 -28.75 -21.51 3.34
C CYS A 132 -28.14 -22.39 4.44
N GLY A 133 -28.98 -23.21 5.05
CA GLY A 133 -28.53 -24.23 6.01
C GLY A 133 -27.88 -25.44 5.32
N PRO A 134 -27.20 -26.32 6.07
CA PRO A 134 -26.48 -27.47 5.52
C PRO A 134 -27.38 -28.49 4.79
N GLY A 135 -28.68 -28.55 5.09
CA GLY A 135 -29.64 -29.39 4.37
C GLY A 135 -30.02 -28.90 2.97
N ALA A 136 -29.53 -27.72 2.54
CA ALA A 136 -29.92 -27.11 1.28
C ALA A 136 -29.40 -27.86 0.04
N VAL A 137 -28.30 -28.59 0.17
CA VAL A 137 -27.66 -29.31 -0.97
C VAL A 137 -28.10 -30.77 -1.09
N GLU A 138 -29.13 -31.18 -0.33
CA GLU A 138 -29.67 -32.53 -0.31
C GLU A 138 -31.13 -32.55 -0.81
N GLY A 139 -31.54 -33.66 -1.45
CA GLY A 139 -32.93 -33.90 -1.84
C GLY A 139 -33.58 -32.76 -2.62
N LYS A 140 -34.79 -32.34 -2.20
CA LYS A 140 -35.55 -31.24 -2.82
C LYS A 140 -34.87 -29.87 -2.72
N GLY A 141 -34.01 -29.66 -1.72
CA GLY A 141 -33.26 -28.41 -1.60
C GLY A 141 -32.34 -28.19 -2.80
N LYS A 142 -31.68 -29.28 -3.25
CA LYS A 142 -30.83 -29.29 -4.45
C LYS A 142 -31.61 -28.88 -5.70
N GLU A 143 -32.80 -29.44 -5.89
CA GLU A 143 -33.67 -29.13 -7.03
C GLU A 143 -34.09 -27.65 -7.04
N TRP A 144 -34.44 -27.09 -5.89
CA TRP A 144 -34.81 -25.68 -5.77
C TRP A 144 -33.63 -24.74 -6.00
N LEU A 145 -32.45 -25.03 -5.47
CA LEU A 145 -31.26 -24.24 -5.74
C LEU A 145 -30.89 -24.30 -7.22
N PHE A 146 -31.01 -25.47 -7.85
CA PHE A 146 -30.75 -25.61 -9.29
C PHE A 146 -31.71 -24.77 -10.14
N GLU A 147 -32.99 -24.73 -9.79
CA GLU A 147 -33.96 -23.85 -10.45
C GLU A 147 -33.67 -22.38 -10.19
N TYR A 148 -33.38 -22.03 -8.94
CA TYR A 148 -33.09 -20.66 -8.53
C TYR A 148 -31.82 -20.09 -9.18
N ALA A 149 -30.81 -20.94 -9.37
CA ALA A 149 -29.53 -20.60 -10.02
C ALA A 149 -29.64 -20.16 -11.48
N LYS A 150 -30.80 -20.35 -12.13
CA LYS A 150 -31.03 -19.88 -13.50
C LYS A 150 -31.04 -18.36 -13.56
N ASP A 151 -31.71 -17.73 -12.58
CA ASP A 151 -31.98 -16.28 -12.57
C ASP A 151 -31.29 -15.54 -11.40
N HIS A 152 -30.66 -16.26 -10.47
CA HIS A 152 -30.06 -15.68 -9.26
C HIS A 152 -28.63 -16.16 -9.00
N LEU A 153 -27.86 -15.28 -8.36
CA LEU A 153 -26.47 -15.53 -8.00
C LEU A 153 -26.39 -16.47 -6.80
N ILE A 154 -25.73 -17.62 -6.98
CA ILE A 154 -25.39 -18.56 -5.92
C ILE A 154 -23.87 -18.67 -5.78
N ILE A 155 -23.36 -18.38 -4.59
CA ILE A 155 -21.94 -18.37 -4.26
C ILE A 155 -21.63 -19.48 -3.25
N TYR A 156 -20.67 -20.33 -3.60
CA TYR A 156 -20.13 -21.35 -2.69
C TYR A 156 -19.01 -20.75 -1.83
N ILE A 157 -19.20 -20.73 -0.50
CA ILE A 157 -18.23 -20.19 0.46
C ILE A 157 -17.37 -21.31 1.05
N LEU A 158 -16.06 -21.24 0.79
CA LEU A 158 -15.03 -22.12 1.34
C LEU A 158 -14.28 -21.45 2.49
N ARG A 159 -13.65 -22.25 3.36
CA ARG A 159 -12.78 -21.78 4.44
C ARG A 159 -11.80 -22.89 4.84
N GLU A 160 -10.70 -22.53 5.50
CA GLU A 160 -9.73 -23.48 6.04
C GLU A 160 -10.40 -24.49 6.99
N PRO A 161 -10.13 -25.80 6.85
CA PRO A 161 -10.64 -26.83 7.75
C PRO A 161 -10.35 -26.53 9.23
N GLU A 162 -9.20 -25.94 9.53
CA GLU A 162 -8.76 -25.58 10.88
C GLU A 162 -9.66 -24.50 11.50
N GLU A 163 -10.10 -23.52 10.72
CA GLU A 163 -11.00 -22.45 11.20
C GLU A 163 -12.44 -22.95 11.36
N ILE A 164 -12.90 -23.81 10.45
CA ILE A 164 -14.19 -24.50 10.59
C ILE A 164 -14.19 -25.36 11.87
N GLN A 165 -13.08 -26.05 12.14
CA GLN A 165 -12.90 -26.88 13.33
C GLN A 165 -12.94 -26.03 14.62
N LYS A 166 -12.23 -24.90 14.66
CA LYS A 166 -12.25 -23.96 15.81
C LYS A 166 -13.65 -23.44 16.13
N TYR A 167 -14.46 -23.22 15.09
CA TYR A 167 -15.85 -22.78 15.25
C TYR A 167 -16.77 -23.92 15.73
N LEU A 168 -16.70 -25.09 15.08
CA LEU A 168 -17.60 -26.20 15.38
C LEU A 168 -17.27 -26.91 16.70
N ARG A 169 -15.98 -27.00 17.08
CA ARG A 169 -15.45 -27.63 18.31
C ARG A 169 -15.84 -29.10 18.54
N VAL A 170 -16.42 -29.78 17.55
CA VAL A 170 -17.00 -31.12 17.68
C VAL A 170 -16.21 -32.18 16.90
N PHE A 171 -15.55 -31.79 15.81
CA PHE A 171 -14.84 -32.71 14.91
C PHE A 171 -13.34 -32.43 14.93
N ASP A 172 -12.53 -33.42 14.53
CA ASP A 172 -11.12 -33.18 14.20
C ASP A 172 -10.97 -32.55 12.80
N VAL A 173 -9.79 -32.00 12.52
CA VAL A 173 -9.50 -31.28 11.27
C VAL A 173 -9.58 -32.22 10.05
N ASP A 174 -9.15 -33.47 10.19
CA ASP A 174 -9.15 -34.45 9.09
C ASP A 174 -10.57 -34.87 8.69
N THR A 175 -11.48 -34.99 9.66
CA THR A 175 -12.91 -35.23 9.44
C THR A 175 -13.53 -34.07 8.69
N ILE A 176 -13.23 -32.82 9.08
CA ILE A 176 -13.70 -31.63 8.35
C ILE A 176 -13.15 -31.63 6.92
N ARG A 177 -11.86 -31.90 6.74
CA ARG A 177 -11.24 -31.97 5.40
C ARG A 177 -11.92 -33.01 4.52
N ASN A 178 -12.21 -34.20 5.05
CA ASN A 178 -12.93 -35.25 4.35
C ASN A 178 -14.39 -34.88 4.02
N LEU A 179 -15.09 -34.20 4.93
CA LEU A 179 -16.44 -33.70 4.69
C LEU A 179 -16.46 -32.65 3.58
N THR A 180 -15.54 -31.68 3.61
CA THR A 180 -15.38 -30.67 2.56
C THR A 180 -15.15 -31.31 1.20
N ARG A 181 -14.19 -32.25 1.12
CA ARG A 181 -13.87 -32.97 -0.12
C ARG A 181 -15.08 -33.73 -0.69
N ARG A 182 -15.90 -34.36 0.16
CA ARG A 182 -17.08 -35.10 -0.29
C ARG A 182 -18.25 -34.20 -0.70
N ALA A 183 -18.38 -33.02 -0.10
CA ALA A 183 -19.48 -32.11 -0.36
C ALA A 183 -19.20 -31.14 -1.52
N ALA A 184 -17.92 -30.88 -1.84
CA ALA A 184 -17.50 -29.93 -2.86
C ALA A 184 -18.15 -30.14 -4.24
N PRO A 185 -18.28 -31.37 -4.80
CA PRO A 185 -18.97 -31.58 -6.08
C PRO A 185 -20.42 -31.09 -6.06
N ALA A 186 -21.13 -31.34 -4.95
CA ALA A 186 -22.53 -30.96 -4.81
C ALA A 186 -22.67 -29.44 -4.76
N TYR A 187 -21.86 -28.75 -3.96
CA TYR A 187 -21.86 -27.29 -3.91
C TYR A 187 -21.49 -26.66 -5.25
N ARG A 188 -20.42 -27.13 -5.90
CA ARG A 188 -19.97 -26.61 -7.21
C ARG A 188 -21.01 -26.80 -8.31
N SER A 189 -21.72 -27.93 -8.29
CA SER A 189 -22.81 -28.19 -9.25
C SER A 189 -23.98 -27.21 -9.10
N LEU A 190 -24.14 -26.56 -7.93
CA LEU A 190 -25.26 -25.66 -7.62
C LEU A 190 -24.89 -24.18 -7.68
N SER A 191 -23.60 -23.83 -7.55
CA SER A 191 -23.14 -22.45 -7.62
C SER A 191 -22.51 -22.12 -8.97
N SER A 192 -22.54 -20.85 -9.35
CA SER A 192 -21.82 -20.34 -10.53
C SER A 192 -20.46 -19.76 -10.14
N PHE A 193 -20.32 -19.32 -8.90
CA PHE A 193 -19.10 -18.72 -8.35
C PHE A 193 -18.73 -19.35 -7.01
N GLU A 194 -17.45 -19.23 -6.66
CA GLU A 194 -16.96 -19.67 -5.36
C GLU A 194 -16.00 -18.65 -4.75
N PHE A 195 -16.10 -18.48 -3.44
CA PHE A 195 -15.33 -17.53 -2.65
C PHE A 195 -14.64 -18.25 -1.50
N PHE A 196 -13.32 -18.09 -1.39
CA PHE A 196 -12.56 -18.65 -0.28
C PHE A 196 -12.36 -17.58 0.79
N ASN A 197 -13.02 -17.76 1.94
CA ASN A 197 -12.98 -16.82 3.06
C ASN A 197 -11.67 -16.97 3.85
N VAL A 198 -10.63 -16.25 3.41
CA VAL A 198 -9.29 -16.26 4.02
C VAL A 198 -9.33 -15.72 5.44
N SER A 199 -8.71 -16.44 6.38
CA SER A 199 -8.62 -15.99 7.78
C SER A 199 -7.53 -14.94 8.02
N ASP A 200 -7.84 -13.87 8.77
CA ASP A 200 -6.88 -12.82 9.13
C ASP A 200 -5.75 -13.32 10.07
N THR A 201 -5.93 -14.47 10.73
CA THR A 201 -4.91 -15.10 11.60
C THR A 201 -3.71 -15.66 10.85
N LEU A 202 -3.85 -16.04 9.58
CA LEU A 202 -2.75 -16.54 8.73
C LEU A 202 -1.83 -15.41 8.24
N LEU A 203 -2.23 -14.15 8.45
CA LEU A 203 -1.59 -12.95 7.88
C LEU A 203 -0.85 -12.11 8.92
N ARG A 204 -0.76 -12.56 10.19
CA ARG A 204 0.01 -11.87 11.22
C ARG A 204 1.44 -12.40 11.29
N LYS A 205 2.40 -11.65 10.75
CA LYS A 205 3.82 -11.79 11.16
C LYS A 205 3.90 -11.41 12.66
N PRO A 206 4.51 -12.22 13.54
CA PRO A 206 4.65 -11.88 14.96
C PRO A 206 5.59 -10.69 15.24
N GLU A 207 6.31 -10.19 14.23
CA GLU A 207 7.45 -9.27 14.41
C GLU A 207 7.27 -7.87 13.79
N PHE A 208 6.17 -7.60 13.07
CA PHE A 208 5.91 -6.26 12.54
C PHE A 208 5.01 -5.46 13.49
N THR A 209 5.62 -4.78 14.46
CA THR A 209 5.02 -3.58 15.03
C THR A 209 5.38 -2.42 14.11
N SER A 210 4.48 -2.07 13.19
CA SER A 210 4.58 -0.82 12.45
C SER A 210 4.48 0.36 13.44
N SER A 211 5.32 1.37 13.22
CA SER A 211 5.66 2.39 14.21
C SER A 211 4.57 3.42 14.51
N ARG A 212 3.43 3.43 13.80
CA ARG A 212 2.25 4.23 14.14
C ARG A 212 0.98 3.57 13.59
N GLY A 213 0.01 3.33 14.49
CA GLY A 213 -1.39 3.12 14.09
C GLY A 213 -1.90 1.68 13.95
N ASP A 214 -1.05 0.65 13.95
CA ASP A 214 -1.53 -0.74 13.82
C ASP A 214 -1.90 -1.39 15.18
N LEU A 215 -2.45 -0.56 16.07
CA LEU A 215 -3.52 -1.05 16.93
C LEU A 215 -4.75 -1.13 16.02
N SER A 216 -4.82 -2.08 15.08
CA SER A 216 -6.10 -2.39 14.45
C SER A 216 -7.05 -2.74 15.59
N PRO A 217 -8.01 -1.86 15.95
CA PRO A 217 -8.91 -2.16 17.05
C PRO A 217 -9.66 -3.42 16.65
N TRP A 218 -10.16 -4.19 17.61
CA TRP A 218 -11.03 -5.34 17.29
C TRP A 218 -12.19 -4.95 16.34
N ALA A 219 -12.56 -3.66 16.33
CA ALA A 219 -13.50 -3.05 15.40
C ALA A 219 -13.13 -3.16 13.90
N LEU A 220 -11.85 -3.25 13.52
CA LEU A 220 -11.38 -3.35 12.12
C LEU A 220 -11.02 -4.78 11.69
N THR A 221 -11.13 -5.79 12.58
CA THR A 221 -10.71 -7.17 12.27
C THR A 221 -11.42 -7.74 11.03
N LEU A 222 -12.68 -7.37 10.78
CA LEU A 222 -13.44 -7.84 9.62
C LEU A 222 -13.30 -6.97 8.36
N LYS A 223 -12.53 -5.87 8.41
CA LYS A 223 -12.51 -4.87 7.35
C LYS A 223 -11.97 -5.42 6.04
N ASN A 224 -10.85 -6.13 6.12
CA ASN A 224 -10.28 -6.74 4.93
C ASN A 224 -11.27 -7.77 4.33
N ALA A 225 -11.98 -8.56 5.17
CA ALA A 225 -12.94 -9.57 4.71
C ALA A 225 -14.16 -8.94 4.02
N GLU A 226 -14.61 -7.80 4.55
CA GLU A 226 -15.60 -6.95 3.91
C GLU A 226 -15.13 -6.48 2.52
N GLU A 227 -13.95 -5.87 2.42
CA GLU A 227 -13.41 -5.34 1.16
C GLU A 227 -13.29 -6.41 0.06
N ASP A 228 -12.64 -7.54 0.38
CA ASP A 228 -12.40 -8.63 -0.57
C ASP A 228 -13.70 -9.26 -1.08
N PHE A 229 -14.63 -9.56 -0.16
CA PHE A 229 -15.91 -10.18 -0.54
C PHE A 229 -16.81 -9.21 -1.34
N LEU A 230 -16.82 -7.94 -0.97
CA LEU A 230 -17.56 -6.93 -1.73
C LEU A 230 -16.94 -6.73 -3.11
N GLN A 231 -15.62 -6.62 -3.22
CA GLN A 231 -14.94 -6.49 -4.52
C GLN A 231 -15.28 -7.67 -5.44
N PHE A 232 -15.30 -8.89 -4.90
CA PHE A 232 -15.73 -10.08 -5.62
C PHE A 232 -17.19 -9.99 -6.12
N ILE A 233 -18.14 -9.58 -5.27
CA ILE A 233 -19.55 -9.41 -5.67
C ILE A 233 -19.69 -8.35 -6.77
N HIS A 234 -19.03 -7.20 -6.62
CA HIS A 234 -19.09 -6.13 -7.64
C HIS A 234 -18.53 -6.61 -8.97
N GLY A 235 -17.37 -7.28 -8.95
CA GLY A 235 -16.76 -7.87 -10.15
C GLY A 235 -17.65 -8.89 -10.86
N ILE A 236 -18.40 -9.71 -10.11
CA ILE A 236 -19.34 -10.67 -10.70
C ILE A 236 -20.58 -9.99 -11.29
N THR A 237 -21.15 -9.05 -10.55
CA THR A 237 -22.47 -8.47 -10.89
C THR A 237 -22.39 -7.32 -11.89
N GLY A 238 -21.19 -6.82 -12.21
CA GLY A 238 -21.03 -5.61 -13.03
C GLY A 238 -21.71 -4.39 -12.40
N ARG A 239 -21.84 -4.38 -11.07
CA ARG A 239 -22.36 -3.23 -10.32
C ARG A 239 -21.23 -2.23 -10.13
N ASP A 240 -21.11 -1.29 -11.06
CA ASP A 240 -20.22 -0.11 -10.93
C ASP A 240 -20.66 0.83 -9.78
N ASP A 241 -21.87 0.63 -9.26
CA ASP A 241 -22.57 1.58 -8.39
C ASP A 241 -21.99 1.78 -6.99
N CYS A 242 -21.01 1.01 -6.52
CA CYS A 242 -20.48 1.15 -5.15
C CYS A 242 -18.95 1.16 -5.04
N TYR A 243 -18.19 1.00 -6.12
CA TYR A 243 -16.73 1.23 -6.09
C TYR A 243 -16.29 2.22 -7.16
N ASP A 244 -16.91 2.23 -8.34
CA ASP A 244 -16.68 3.28 -9.34
C ASP A 244 -17.36 4.60 -8.99
N LYS A 245 -18.41 4.61 -8.13
CA LYS A 245 -18.93 5.84 -7.51
C LYS A 245 -17.91 6.58 -6.64
N TYR A 246 -16.79 5.95 -6.29
CA TYR A 246 -15.74 6.54 -5.45
C TYR A 246 -14.43 6.78 -6.20
N LYS A 247 -14.32 6.30 -7.44
CA LYS A 247 -13.18 6.64 -8.30
C LYS A 247 -13.40 8.03 -8.90
N VAL A 248 -12.31 8.78 -8.99
CA VAL A 248 -12.29 10.08 -9.68
C VAL A 248 -12.61 9.84 -11.14
N GLN A 249 -13.56 10.59 -11.69
CA GLN A 249 -13.71 10.62 -13.14
C GLN A 249 -12.39 11.12 -13.74
N HIS A 250 -11.81 10.37 -14.67
CA HIS A 250 -10.49 10.65 -15.28
C HIS A 250 -9.24 10.24 -14.47
N SER A 251 -9.37 9.45 -13.40
CA SER A 251 -8.25 8.69 -12.83
C SER A 251 -7.92 7.48 -13.72
N LEU A 252 -6.65 7.08 -13.82
CA LEU A 252 -6.24 5.86 -14.54
C LEU A 252 -6.98 4.63 -14.04
N SER A 253 -7.30 4.60 -12.74
CA SER A 253 -8.03 3.52 -12.09
C SER A 253 -9.45 3.31 -12.65
N SER A 254 -10.00 4.27 -13.41
CA SER A 254 -11.27 4.12 -14.14
C SER A 254 -11.10 3.63 -15.58
N LEU A 255 -9.89 3.63 -16.12
CA LEU A 255 -9.60 3.15 -17.48
C LEU A 255 -9.23 1.65 -17.49
N PRO A 256 -9.75 0.87 -18.46
CA PRO A 256 -9.28 -0.49 -18.73
C PRO A 256 -7.76 -0.53 -18.93
N LEU A 257 -7.09 -1.58 -18.45
CA LEU A 257 -5.62 -1.67 -18.53
C LEU A 257 -5.11 -1.64 -19.97
N GLU A 258 -5.84 -2.24 -20.90
CA GLU A 258 -5.50 -2.26 -22.33
C GLU A 258 -5.64 -0.91 -23.04
N SER A 259 -6.26 0.09 -22.39
CA SER A 259 -6.42 1.45 -22.93
C SER A 259 -5.34 2.43 -22.44
N ARG A 260 -4.52 2.02 -21.48
CA ARG A 260 -3.41 2.81 -20.93
C ARG A 260 -2.16 2.69 -21.80
N ASN A 261 -1.23 3.64 -21.65
CA ASN A 261 -0.06 3.73 -22.53
C ASN A 261 0.97 2.62 -22.29
N PHE A 262 1.33 2.35 -21.03
CA PHE A 262 2.19 1.23 -20.65
C PHE A 262 1.61 0.54 -19.41
N THR A 263 1.41 -0.78 -19.47
CA THR A 263 0.93 -1.58 -18.34
C THR A 263 1.74 -2.85 -18.15
N TYR A 264 1.86 -3.29 -16.89
CA TYR A 264 2.73 -4.40 -16.50
C TYR A 264 1.98 -5.46 -15.69
N ALA A 265 2.29 -6.73 -15.97
CA ALA A 265 1.75 -7.87 -15.26
C ALA A 265 2.85 -8.63 -14.50
N LEU A 266 2.79 -8.66 -13.17
CA LEU A 266 3.73 -9.38 -12.34
C LEU A 266 3.54 -10.89 -12.51
N SER A 267 4.54 -11.59 -13.03
CA SER A 267 4.48 -13.03 -13.25
C SER A 267 4.80 -13.82 -11.97
N VAL A 268 3.80 -14.56 -11.47
CA VAL A 268 3.88 -15.38 -10.25
C VAL A 268 3.39 -16.80 -10.54
N PRO A 269 4.28 -17.80 -10.61
CA PRO A 269 3.83 -19.19 -10.68
C PRO A 269 3.16 -19.65 -9.38
N LEU A 270 2.12 -20.47 -9.50
CA LEU A 270 1.38 -21.00 -8.35
C LEU A 270 2.28 -21.75 -7.35
N SER A 271 3.33 -22.41 -7.85
CA SER A 271 4.28 -23.20 -7.04
C SER A 271 5.14 -22.35 -6.10
N THR A 272 5.39 -21.09 -6.43
CA THR A 272 6.27 -20.19 -5.67
C THR A 272 5.52 -19.30 -4.68
N LEU A 273 4.19 -19.26 -4.83
CA LEU A 273 3.30 -18.33 -4.15
C LEU A 273 3.32 -18.48 -2.63
N PHE A 274 3.43 -19.70 -2.10
CA PHE A 274 3.52 -19.92 -0.65
C PHE A 274 4.74 -19.20 -0.03
N THR A 275 5.86 -19.16 -0.73
CA THR A 275 7.10 -18.49 -0.29
C THR A 275 7.01 -16.98 -0.44
N LEU A 276 6.23 -16.49 -1.41
CA LEU A 276 6.20 -15.07 -1.79
C LEU A 276 5.12 -14.27 -1.06
N VAL A 277 3.96 -14.85 -0.78
CA VAL A 277 2.79 -14.11 -0.27
C VAL A 277 3.05 -13.39 1.04
N SER A 278 3.74 -14.02 1.99
CA SER A 278 4.05 -13.38 3.28
C SER A 278 5.05 -12.23 3.17
N GLU A 279 5.87 -12.26 2.12
CA GLU A 279 6.87 -11.21 1.86
C GLU A 279 6.28 -10.09 1.03
N PHE A 280 5.32 -10.35 0.14
CA PHE A 280 4.60 -9.29 -0.58
C PHE A 280 3.68 -8.45 0.31
N GLN A 281 3.39 -8.90 1.52
CA GLN A 281 2.57 -8.15 2.46
C GLN A 281 3.34 -6.94 3.00
N GLY A 282 2.89 -5.73 2.62
CA GLY A 282 3.51 -4.47 3.05
C GLY A 282 4.64 -3.98 2.13
N GLU A 283 4.95 -4.72 1.08
CA GLU A 283 5.89 -4.31 0.04
C GLU A 283 5.19 -3.53 -1.07
N ASP A 284 5.95 -2.66 -1.71
CA ASP A 284 5.47 -1.84 -2.81
C ASP A 284 5.24 -2.70 -4.06
N MET A 285 4.05 -2.61 -4.66
CA MET A 285 3.73 -3.31 -5.91
C MET A 285 3.63 -2.29 -7.04
N GLU A 286 4.62 -2.29 -7.95
CA GLU A 286 4.64 -1.34 -9.07
C GLU A 286 3.88 -1.84 -10.32
N ALA A 287 3.43 -3.10 -10.33
CA ALA A 287 2.72 -3.70 -11.46
C ALA A 287 1.21 -3.34 -11.46
N ASP A 288 0.57 -3.38 -12.62
CA ASP A 288 -0.86 -3.11 -12.78
C ASP A 288 -1.75 -4.34 -12.59
N ALA A 289 -1.19 -5.53 -12.79
CA ALA A 289 -1.87 -6.81 -12.66
C ALA A 289 -0.92 -7.91 -12.17
N VAL A 290 -1.46 -9.04 -11.73
CA VAL A 290 -0.70 -10.25 -11.37
C VAL A 290 -1.09 -11.38 -12.31
N GLU A 291 -0.13 -11.92 -13.05
CA GLU A 291 -0.28 -13.15 -13.83
C GLU A 291 0.02 -14.36 -12.96
N LEU A 292 -1.04 -15.09 -12.57
CA LEU A 292 -0.93 -16.35 -11.84
C LEU A 292 -0.83 -17.51 -12.84
N THR A 293 0.35 -18.13 -12.91
CA THR A 293 0.58 -19.28 -13.81
C THR A 293 0.32 -20.59 -13.08
N ILE A 294 -0.66 -21.36 -13.57
CA ILE A 294 -1.12 -22.61 -12.97
C ILE A 294 -0.53 -23.80 -13.74
N PRO A 295 0.21 -24.70 -13.08
CA PRO A 295 0.80 -25.85 -13.74
C PRO A 295 -0.27 -26.88 -14.12
N MET A 296 -0.13 -27.49 -15.29
CA MET A 296 -0.99 -28.59 -15.71
C MET A 296 -0.70 -29.89 -14.90
N PRO A 297 -1.73 -30.69 -14.55
CA PRO A 297 -1.55 -31.98 -13.90
C PRO A 297 -0.72 -32.95 -14.73
N SER A 298 0.22 -33.67 -14.11
CA SER A 298 0.85 -34.84 -14.74
C SER A 298 -0.17 -36.00 -14.86
N PRO A 299 -0.19 -36.74 -15.98
CA PRO A 299 -1.21 -37.76 -16.28
C PRO A 299 -1.16 -39.04 -15.43
N SER A 300 -0.34 -39.11 -14.37
CA SER A 300 -0.09 -40.33 -13.58
C SER A 300 -0.91 -40.45 -12.27
N SER A 301 -1.88 -39.58 -12.00
CA SER A 301 -2.70 -39.64 -10.78
C SER A 301 -4.15 -40.08 -11.08
N ASP A 302 -4.35 -41.38 -11.28
CA ASP A 302 -5.66 -42.04 -11.31
C ASP A 302 -6.22 -42.18 -9.89
N GLU A 303 -6.78 -41.10 -9.33
CA GLU A 303 -7.71 -41.20 -8.19
C GLU A 303 -8.73 -40.05 -8.27
N GLN A 304 -10.00 -40.38 -8.56
CA GLN A 304 -11.18 -39.48 -8.63
C GLN A 304 -11.46 -38.69 -7.33
N GLY A 305 -10.62 -38.85 -6.29
CA GLY A 305 -10.65 -38.09 -5.04
C GLY A 305 -9.58 -36.99 -4.92
N VAL A 306 -8.61 -36.92 -5.84
CA VAL A 306 -7.50 -35.94 -5.86
C VAL A 306 -7.87 -34.66 -6.64
N GLU A 307 -8.96 -34.70 -7.40
CA GLU A 307 -9.36 -33.68 -8.38
C GLU A 307 -9.96 -32.40 -7.74
N ASP A 308 -10.86 -32.56 -6.77
CA ASP A 308 -11.44 -31.41 -6.04
C ASP A 308 -10.43 -30.76 -5.10
N THR A 309 -9.44 -31.50 -4.63
CA THR A 309 -8.35 -30.97 -3.79
C THR A 309 -7.49 -29.95 -4.54
N LYS A 310 -7.30 -30.10 -5.86
CA LYS A 310 -6.59 -29.11 -6.68
C LYS A 310 -7.43 -27.85 -6.92
N ALA A 311 -8.72 -28.04 -7.22
CA ALA A 311 -9.67 -26.93 -7.36
C ALA A 311 -9.72 -26.09 -6.07
N ASP A 312 -9.85 -26.73 -4.91
CA ASP A 312 -9.80 -26.08 -3.59
C ASP A 312 -8.48 -25.34 -3.35
N GLN A 313 -7.35 -25.95 -3.74
CA GLN A 313 -6.03 -25.33 -3.63
C GLN A 313 -5.92 -24.07 -4.51
N ILE A 314 -6.36 -24.13 -5.76
CA ILE A 314 -6.35 -22.98 -6.68
C ILE A 314 -7.24 -21.87 -6.11
N SER A 315 -8.46 -22.19 -5.68
CA SER A 315 -9.39 -21.21 -5.10
C SER A 315 -8.75 -20.53 -3.88
N ARG A 316 -8.15 -21.31 -2.97
CA ARG A 316 -7.42 -20.76 -1.82
C ARG A 316 -6.32 -19.80 -2.26
N GLN A 317 -5.46 -20.17 -3.20
CA GLN A 317 -4.33 -19.31 -3.61
C GLN A 317 -4.78 -18.04 -4.33
N VAL A 318 -5.81 -18.12 -5.19
CA VAL A 318 -6.36 -16.94 -5.87
C VAL A 318 -6.87 -15.92 -4.86
N PHE A 319 -7.65 -16.34 -3.86
CA PHE A 319 -8.16 -15.41 -2.84
C PHE A 319 -7.07 -14.93 -1.88
N ILE A 320 -6.04 -15.72 -1.62
CA ILE A 320 -4.83 -15.25 -0.92
C ILE A 320 -4.14 -14.12 -1.70
N ILE A 321 -4.00 -14.23 -3.03
CA ILE A 321 -3.46 -13.14 -3.86
C ILE A 321 -4.37 -11.92 -3.82
N ARG A 322 -5.69 -12.10 -4.06
CA ARG A 322 -6.66 -11.00 -4.05
C ARG A 322 -6.56 -10.19 -2.76
N ARG A 323 -6.46 -10.89 -1.64
CA ARG A 323 -6.35 -10.32 -0.29
C ARG A 323 -5.04 -9.56 -0.04
N ASN A 324 -3.90 -10.09 -0.48
CA ASN A 324 -2.58 -9.54 -0.14
C ASN A 324 -2.03 -8.55 -1.16
N ILE A 325 -2.23 -8.80 -2.46
CA ILE A 325 -1.64 -7.99 -3.54
C ILE A 325 -2.61 -6.92 -4.06
N ARG A 326 -3.93 -7.14 -3.96
CA ARG A 326 -4.99 -6.17 -4.34
C ARG A 326 -4.88 -5.62 -5.78
N LEU A 327 -4.27 -6.38 -6.69
CA LEU A 327 -4.20 -6.10 -8.12
C LEU A 327 -5.15 -7.03 -8.90
N PRO A 328 -5.64 -6.59 -10.09
CA PRO A 328 -6.31 -7.46 -11.05
C PRO A 328 -5.52 -8.75 -11.31
N ILE A 329 -6.23 -9.89 -11.36
CA ILE A 329 -5.64 -11.21 -11.58
C ILE A 329 -5.83 -11.62 -13.04
N LEU A 330 -4.72 -12.03 -13.65
CA LEU A 330 -4.65 -12.69 -14.93
C LEU A 330 -4.40 -14.18 -14.68
N TYR A 331 -5.43 -14.98 -14.93
CA TYR A 331 -5.42 -16.43 -14.73
C TYR A 331 -4.85 -17.11 -15.97
N ASN A 332 -3.65 -17.69 -15.86
CA ASN A 332 -2.98 -18.37 -16.96
C ASN A 332 -2.68 -19.82 -16.59
N ILE A 333 -2.86 -20.75 -17.53
CA ILE A 333 -2.52 -22.16 -17.35
C ILE A 333 -1.31 -22.47 -18.23
N ASP A 334 -0.30 -23.11 -17.65
CA ASP A 334 0.91 -23.48 -18.36
C ASP A 334 0.67 -24.67 -19.30
N THR A 335 0.70 -24.40 -20.61
CA THR A 335 0.51 -25.37 -21.70
C THR A 335 1.82 -25.74 -22.40
N SER A 336 2.98 -25.57 -21.75
CA SER A 336 4.31 -25.86 -22.32
C SER A 336 4.62 -27.36 -22.55
N GLY A 337 3.74 -28.28 -22.12
CA GLY A 337 3.92 -29.73 -22.28
C GLY A 337 3.60 -30.26 -23.68
N GLU A 338 4.35 -31.28 -24.13
CA GLU A 338 4.29 -31.86 -25.49
C GLU A 338 3.01 -32.67 -25.81
N ASN A 339 2.18 -33.01 -24.81
CA ASN A 339 1.11 -34.02 -24.97
C ASN A 339 -0.29 -33.38 -25.08
N GLN A 340 -0.71 -33.00 -26.30
CA GLN A 340 -2.02 -32.39 -26.59
C GLN A 340 -3.14 -33.42 -26.88
N GLY A 341 -3.20 -34.51 -26.11
CA GLY A 341 -4.27 -35.50 -26.24
C GLY A 341 -5.65 -34.98 -25.81
N ALA A 342 -6.73 -35.68 -26.18
CA ALA A 342 -8.11 -35.27 -25.82
C ALA A 342 -8.36 -35.16 -24.30
N ILE A 343 -7.73 -36.03 -23.50
CA ILE A 343 -7.81 -36.01 -22.04
C ILE A 343 -7.17 -34.73 -21.48
N TYR A 344 -6.00 -34.35 -22.00
CA TYR A 344 -5.30 -33.13 -21.63
C TYR A 344 -6.14 -31.89 -21.93
N GLN A 345 -6.77 -31.84 -23.11
CA GLN A 345 -7.66 -30.74 -23.48
C GLN A 345 -8.90 -30.67 -22.57
N ASN A 346 -9.51 -31.81 -22.20
CA ASN A 346 -10.67 -31.79 -21.30
C ASN A 346 -10.30 -31.25 -19.91
N GLU A 347 -9.15 -31.65 -19.37
CA GLU A 347 -8.67 -31.13 -18.08
C GLU A 347 -8.30 -29.65 -18.15
N TYR A 348 -7.68 -29.22 -19.25
CA TYR A 348 -7.37 -27.80 -19.51
C TYR A 348 -8.63 -26.94 -19.46
N PHE A 349 -9.68 -27.29 -20.23
CA PHE A 349 -10.94 -26.53 -20.21
C PHE A 349 -11.67 -26.65 -18.87
N ARG A 350 -11.54 -27.76 -18.13
CA ARG A 350 -12.06 -27.89 -16.77
C ARG A 350 -11.44 -26.85 -15.83
N LEU A 351 -10.11 -26.67 -15.90
CA LEU A 351 -9.39 -25.66 -15.13
C LEU A 351 -9.71 -24.22 -15.57
N LEU A 352 -9.98 -23.98 -16.86
CA LEU A 352 -10.44 -22.67 -17.35
C LEU A 352 -11.85 -22.34 -16.81
N HIS A 353 -12.78 -23.29 -16.89
CA HIS A 353 -14.11 -23.11 -16.31
C HIS A 353 -14.05 -22.95 -14.79
N HIS A 354 -13.14 -23.64 -14.10
CA HIS A 354 -12.87 -23.39 -12.69
C HIS A 354 -12.37 -21.96 -12.44
N GLY A 355 -11.43 -21.49 -13.27
CA GLY A 355 -10.95 -20.12 -13.25
C GLY A 355 -12.08 -19.09 -13.32
N LEU A 356 -13.05 -19.26 -14.25
CA LEU A 356 -14.21 -18.37 -14.36
C LEU A 356 -15.05 -18.29 -13.07
N ARG A 357 -15.12 -19.37 -12.28
CA ARG A 357 -15.85 -19.38 -10.99
C ARG A 357 -15.19 -18.51 -9.92
N LEU A 358 -13.90 -18.23 -10.07
CA LEU A 358 -13.11 -17.37 -9.19
C LEU A 358 -13.14 -15.90 -9.64
N ALA A 359 -13.84 -15.62 -10.74
CA ALA A 359 -14.01 -14.29 -11.34
C ALA A 359 -12.70 -13.49 -11.45
N PRO A 360 -11.62 -14.02 -12.08
CA PRO A 360 -10.44 -13.23 -12.42
C PRO A 360 -10.81 -12.10 -13.39
N GLU A 361 -10.07 -10.99 -13.35
CA GLU A 361 -10.27 -9.88 -14.27
C GLU A 361 -9.88 -10.28 -15.70
N TYR A 362 -8.84 -11.13 -15.83
CA TYR A 362 -8.40 -11.68 -17.11
C TYR A 362 -8.19 -13.20 -17.03
N LEU A 363 -8.47 -13.91 -18.11
CA LEU A 363 -8.23 -15.35 -18.24
C LEU A 363 -7.64 -15.68 -19.62
N CYS A 364 -6.51 -16.38 -19.63
CA CYS A 364 -5.81 -16.77 -20.85
C CYS A 364 -6.31 -18.11 -21.41
N VAL A 365 -6.56 -18.17 -22.72
CA VAL A 365 -6.93 -19.40 -23.44
C VAL A 365 -6.01 -19.62 -24.64
N ASP A 366 -5.45 -20.82 -24.78
CA ASP A 366 -4.57 -21.18 -25.89
C ASP A 366 -5.36 -21.33 -27.19
N LEU A 367 -5.07 -20.47 -28.18
CA LEU A 367 -5.71 -20.46 -29.50
C LEU A 367 -5.46 -21.71 -30.34
N ARG A 368 -4.50 -22.56 -29.96
CA ARG A 368 -4.28 -23.86 -30.61
C ARG A 368 -5.35 -24.91 -30.23
N SER A 369 -6.18 -24.59 -29.24
CA SER A 369 -7.25 -25.47 -28.75
C SER A 369 -8.47 -25.49 -29.67
N ASP A 370 -9.41 -26.40 -29.37
CA ASP A 370 -10.69 -26.52 -30.09
C ASP A 370 -11.51 -25.21 -30.05
N THR A 371 -11.82 -24.66 -31.22
CA THR A 371 -12.52 -23.38 -31.38
C THR A 371 -13.95 -23.40 -30.84
N ALA A 372 -14.67 -24.52 -30.91
CA ALA A 372 -16.01 -24.65 -30.36
C ALA A 372 -15.99 -24.59 -28.83
N LYS A 373 -14.98 -25.22 -28.20
CA LYS A 373 -14.78 -25.11 -26.75
C LYS A 373 -14.41 -23.69 -26.32
N ILE A 374 -13.55 -23.00 -27.08
CA ILE A 374 -13.22 -21.58 -26.81
C ILE A 374 -14.48 -20.72 -26.90
N GLN A 375 -15.31 -20.90 -27.92
CA GLN A 375 -16.55 -20.14 -28.08
C GLN A 375 -17.53 -20.39 -26.91
N SER A 376 -17.62 -21.63 -26.41
CA SER A 376 -18.39 -21.96 -25.22
C SER A 376 -17.85 -21.30 -23.95
N LEU A 377 -16.52 -21.20 -23.82
CA LEU A 377 -15.86 -20.51 -22.71
C LEU A 377 -16.14 -19.00 -22.75
N VAL A 378 -15.99 -18.37 -23.92
CA VAL A 378 -16.27 -16.94 -24.14
C VAL A 378 -17.74 -16.63 -23.84
N ALA A 379 -18.68 -17.50 -24.24
CA ALA A 379 -20.10 -17.35 -23.90
C ALA A 379 -20.36 -17.40 -22.38
N SER A 380 -19.48 -18.07 -21.62
CA SER A 380 -19.59 -18.24 -20.17
C SER A 380 -18.73 -17.26 -19.37
N LYS A 381 -18.06 -16.29 -20.01
CA LYS A 381 -17.02 -15.44 -19.37
C LYS A 381 -17.56 -14.47 -18.32
N GLY A 382 -18.82 -14.07 -18.41
CA GLY A 382 -19.38 -13.03 -17.53
C GLY A 382 -18.62 -11.71 -17.71
N GLN A 383 -18.07 -11.17 -16.62
CA GLN A 383 -17.26 -9.94 -16.61
C GLN A 383 -15.75 -10.21 -16.83
N THR A 384 -15.31 -11.46 -16.79
CA THR A 384 -13.90 -11.82 -17.04
C THR A 384 -13.53 -11.57 -18.50
N LYS A 385 -12.43 -10.86 -18.75
CA LYS A 385 -11.90 -10.66 -20.10
C LYS A 385 -11.06 -11.86 -20.54
N ILE A 386 -11.32 -12.35 -21.75
CA ILE A 386 -10.63 -13.50 -22.32
C ILE A 386 -9.44 -13.02 -23.17
N ILE A 387 -8.23 -13.42 -22.76
CA ILE A 387 -7.00 -13.21 -23.52
C ILE A 387 -6.76 -14.46 -24.38
N ALA A 388 -6.93 -14.31 -25.68
CA ALA A 388 -6.52 -15.31 -26.65
C ALA A 388 -4.99 -15.37 -26.70
N HIS A 389 -4.40 -16.47 -26.27
CA HIS A 389 -2.95 -16.63 -26.16
C HIS A 389 -2.43 -17.56 -27.26
N TYR A 390 -1.38 -17.16 -27.97
CA TYR A 390 -0.74 -17.98 -28.99
C TYR A 390 0.78 -17.92 -28.87
N VAL A 391 1.40 -19.08 -28.61
CA VAL A 391 2.86 -19.23 -28.56
C VAL A 391 3.35 -19.85 -29.87
N VAL A 392 4.28 -19.18 -30.54
CA VAL A 392 4.91 -19.68 -31.77
C VAL A 392 6.04 -20.65 -31.40
N SER A 393 5.82 -21.95 -31.61
CA SER A 393 6.81 -22.99 -31.29
C SER A 393 7.96 -23.09 -32.29
N ASN A 394 7.74 -22.70 -33.55
CA ASN A 394 8.75 -22.66 -34.62
C ASN A 394 8.54 -21.39 -35.47
N PRO A 395 9.26 -20.28 -35.21
CA PRO A 395 9.14 -19.06 -36.00
C PRO A 395 9.60 -19.31 -37.45
N ALA A 396 8.76 -18.92 -38.42
CA ALA A 396 9.07 -19.04 -39.85
C ALA A 396 10.21 -18.10 -40.26
N GLU A 397 10.80 -18.29 -41.45
CA GLU A 397 11.85 -17.39 -41.96
C GLU A 397 11.40 -15.92 -42.02
N ASP A 398 10.12 -15.68 -42.34
CA ASP A 398 9.49 -14.35 -42.44
C ASP A 398 9.15 -13.71 -41.07
N GLY A 399 9.48 -14.36 -39.95
CA GLY A 399 9.37 -13.80 -38.59
C GLY A 399 7.93 -13.39 -38.21
N TRP A 400 7.74 -12.12 -37.84
CA TRP A 400 6.46 -11.54 -37.40
C TRP A 400 5.48 -11.21 -38.54
N ASP A 401 5.90 -11.23 -39.82
CA ASP A 401 5.03 -10.84 -40.96
C ASP A 401 4.52 -12.06 -41.73
N THR A 402 3.99 -13.05 -41.01
CA THR A 402 3.46 -14.28 -41.64
C THR A 402 1.94 -14.24 -41.79
N PRO A 403 1.37 -14.76 -42.89
CA PRO A 403 -0.08 -14.90 -43.06
C PRO A 403 -0.75 -15.67 -41.91
N LYS A 404 0.00 -16.58 -41.28
CA LYS A 404 -0.47 -17.35 -40.12
C LYS A 404 -0.77 -16.44 -38.92
N LEU A 405 0.09 -15.49 -38.59
CA LEU A 405 -0.16 -14.57 -37.46
C LEU A 405 -1.38 -13.68 -37.73
N TRP A 406 -1.54 -13.17 -38.95
CA TRP A 406 -2.74 -12.44 -39.37
C TRP A 406 -4.01 -13.28 -39.24
N SER A 407 -3.96 -14.57 -39.60
CA SER A 407 -5.11 -15.48 -39.41
C SER A 407 -5.45 -15.69 -37.93
N MET A 408 -4.47 -15.66 -37.02
CA MET A 408 -4.72 -15.75 -35.57
C MET A 408 -5.38 -14.49 -35.03
N VAL A 409 -5.02 -13.30 -35.54
CA VAL A 409 -5.70 -12.04 -35.19
C VAL A 409 -7.18 -12.09 -35.58
N GLN A 410 -7.47 -12.52 -36.81
CA GLN A 410 -8.84 -12.69 -37.29
C GLN A 410 -9.60 -13.74 -36.47
N LEU A 411 -8.96 -14.88 -36.18
CA LEU A 411 -9.56 -15.95 -35.38
C LEU A 411 -9.94 -15.46 -33.98
N ALA A 412 -9.05 -14.77 -33.27
CA ALA A 412 -9.32 -14.25 -31.94
C ALA A 412 -10.51 -13.27 -31.92
N GLN A 413 -10.57 -12.37 -32.90
CA GLN A 413 -11.69 -11.44 -33.05
C GLN A 413 -13.00 -12.17 -33.37
N ASN A 414 -12.98 -13.15 -34.28
CA ASN A 414 -14.16 -13.93 -34.67
C ASN A 414 -14.70 -14.80 -33.52
N LEU A 415 -13.83 -15.27 -32.62
CA LEU A 415 -14.23 -16.02 -31.43
C LEU A 415 -14.82 -15.13 -30.32
N GLY A 416 -14.73 -13.80 -30.45
CA GLY A 416 -15.22 -12.85 -29.45
C GLY A 416 -14.30 -12.71 -28.22
N CYS A 417 -13.01 -13.01 -28.37
CA CYS A 417 -12.01 -12.77 -27.34
C CYS A 417 -11.76 -11.26 -27.18
N ASP A 418 -11.38 -10.83 -25.98
CA ASP A 418 -11.26 -9.41 -25.64
C ASP A 418 -9.86 -8.86 -25.98
N ILE A 419 -8.82 -9.69 -25.88
CA ILE A 419 -7.41 -9.32 -26.15
C ILE A 419 -6.73 -10.49 -26.86
N LEU A 420 -5.77 -10.21 -27.75
CA LEU A 420 -4.87 -11.21 -28.32
C LEU A 420 -3.46 -11.04 -27.77
N ARG A 421 -2.83 -12.13 -27.32
CA ARG A 421 -1.42 -12.20 -26.92
C ARG A 421 -0.66 -13.17 -27.80
N ILE A 422 0.38 -12.69 -28.48
CA ILE A 422 1.28 -13.49 -29.32
C ILE A 422 2.70 -13.39 -28.77
N ASN A 423 3.31 -14.55 -28.54
CA ASN A 423 4.67 -14.66 -28.02
C ASN A 423 5.51 -15.60 -28.90
N GLN A 424 6.78 -15.25 -29.14
CA GLN A 424 7.73 -16.13 -29.85
C GLN A 424 9.18 -15.94 -29.37
N GLU A 425 10.05 -16.93 -29.55
CA GLU A 425 11.48 -16.74 -29.27
C GLU A 425 12.19 -16.03 -30.44
N PRO A 426 13.06 -15.03 -30.17
CA PRO A 426 13.74 -14.30 -31.22
C PRO A 426 14.91 -15.13 -31.78
N ARG A 427 15.08 -15.16 -33.10
CA ARG A 427 16.22 -15.77 -33.78
C ARG A 427 17.36 -14.78 -33.96
N CYS A 428 17.02 -13.51 -34.18
CA CYS A 428 17.96 -12.42 -34.35
C CYS A 428 17.47 -11.15 -33.63
N LEU A 429 18.29 -10.08 -33.66
CA LEU A 429 17.95 -8.83 -32.98
C LEU A 429 16.77 -8.12 -33.65
N GLU A 430 16.68 -8.24 -34.98
CA GLU A 430 15.68 -7.63 -35.85
C GLU A 430 14.25 -8.10 -35.50
N ASP A 431 14.10 -9.34 -35.03
CA ASP A 431 12.83 -9.90 -34.59
C ASP A 431 12.19 -9.08 -33.46
N ASN A 432 12.98 -8.35 -32.66
CA ASN A 432 12.45 -7.47 -31.60
C ASN A 432 11.71 -6.27 -32.17
N PHE A 433 12.26 -5.65 -33.22
CA PHE A 433 11.63 -4.51 -33.88
C PHE A 433 10.44 -4.96 -34.76
N ALA A 434 10.54 -6.14 -35.36
CA ALA A 434 9.48 -6.71 -36.18
C ALA A 434 8.16 -6.92 -35.40
N SER A 435 8.23 -7.27 -34.11
CA SER A 435 7.05 -7.37 -33.23
C SER A 435 6.28 -6.04 -33.16
N ARG A 436 7.00 -4.92 -33.01
CA ARG A 436 6.42 -3.58 -32.92
C ARG A 436 5.81 -3.13 -34.24
N TYR A 437 6.50 -3.43 -35.35
CA TYR A 437 5.99 -3.16 -36.68
C TYR A 437 4.70 -3.94 -36.98
N PHE A 438 4.64 -5.21 -36.58
CA PHE A 438 3.42 -6.02 -36.69
C PHE A 438 2.24 -5.40 -35.93
N MET A 439 2.45 -4.99 -34.67
CA MET A 439 1.42 -4.30 -33.89
C MET A 439 0.90 -3.03 -34.58
N HIS A 440 1.80 -2.20 -35.10
CA HIS A 440 1.43 -0.98 -35.81
C HIS A 440 0.54 -1.27 -37.03
N ARG A 441 0.86 -2.32 -37.81
CA ARG A 441 0.07 -2.71 -38.98
C ARG A 441 -1.31 -3.25 -38.61
N VAL A 442 -1.41 -4.06 -37.55
CA VAL A 442 -2.69 -4.55 -37.05
C VAL A 442 -3.56 -3.37 -36.60
N ASN A 443 -3.01 -2.45 -35.79
CA ASN A 443 -3.73 -1.27 -35.30
C ASN A 443 -4.13 -0.29 -36.41
N SER A 444 -3.39 -0.25 -37.52
CA SER A 444 -3.71 0.59 -38.68
C SER A 444 -4.75 -0.04 -39.62
N SER A 445 -5.15 -1.29 -39.37
CA SER A 445 -6.09 -2.01 -40.24
C SER A 445 -7.53 -1.66 -39.88
N GLN A 446 -8.32 -1.20 -40.86
CA GLN A 446 -9.70 -0.74 -40.63
C GLN A 446 -10.68 -1.81 -40.11
N ASN A 447 -10.38 -3.10 -40.34
CA ASN A 447 -11.29 -4.22 -40.01
C ASN A 447 -10.92 -4.96 -38.71
N LEU A 448 -9.84 -4.57 -38.04
CA LEU A 448 -9.34 -5.25 -36.85
C LEU A 448 -9.34 -4.27 -35.68
N SER A 449 -10.06 -4.62 -34.61
CA SER A 449 -10.22 -3.75 -33.43
C SER A 449 -9.76 -4.41 -32.13
N ILE A 450 -9.33 -5.68 -32.19
CA ILE A 450 -8.89 -6.42 -31.00
C ILE A 450 -7.53 -5.86 -30.50
N PRO A 451 -7.42 -5.47 -29.21
CA PRO A 451 -6.16 -5.10 -28.59
C PRO A 451 -5.12 -6.23 -28.69
N LEU A 452 -3.88 -5.88 -29.03
CA LEU A 452 -2.81 -6.82 -29.32
C LEU A 452 -1.62 -6.64 -28.36
N ILE A 453 -1.25 -7.73 -27.70
CA ILE A 453 -0.01 -7.90 -26.93
C ILE A 453 0.93 -8.73 -27.81
N ALA A 454 2.09 -8.20 -28.17
CA ALA A 454 3.05 -8.90 -29.02
C ALA A 454 4.49 -8.59 -28.60
N PHE A 455 5.19 -9.61 -28.12
CA PHE A 455 6.58 -9.50 -27.71
C PHE A 455 7.29 -10.84 -27.86
N ASN A 456 8.63 -10.79 -27.87
CA ASN A 456 9.45 -11.99 -27.90
C ASN A 456 9.76 -12.50 -26.49
N THR A 457 10.05 -13.79 -26.32
CA THR A 457 10.41 -14.40 -25.03
C THR A 457 11.89 -14.77 -24.96
N GLY A 458 12.45 -14.83 -23.74
CA GLY A 458 13.85 -15.21 -23.50
C GLY A 458 14.79 -14.02 -23.22
N LYS A 459 16.06 -14.31 -22.91
CA LYS A 459 17.03 -13.32 -22.41
C LYS A 459 17.33 -12.19 -23.41
N HIS A 460 17.35 -12.49 -24.70
CA HIS A 460 17.62 -11.53 -25.78
C HIS A 460 16.38 -10.74 -26.23
N ALA A 461 15.21 -11.05 -25.67
CA ALA A 461 13.93 -10.47 -26.08
C ALA A 461 13.54 -9.20 -25.31
N ARG A 462 14.34 -8.79 -24.32
CA ARG A 462 14.04 -7.67 -23.40
C ARG A 462 13.67 -6.37 -24.14
N ILE A 463 14.24 -6.16 -25.33
CA ILE A 463 13.92 -5.01 -26.19
C ILE A 463 12.45 -5.01 -26.58
N SER A 464 11.95 -6.13 -27.11
CA SER A 464 10.52 -6.24 -27.45
C SER A 464 9.60 -6.13 -26.23
N CYS A 465 10.06 -6.56 -25.05
CA CYS A 465 9.26 -6.48 -23.82
C CYS A 465 9.01 -5.04 -23.38
N TYR A 466 10.03 -4.18 -23.29
CA TYR A 466 9.80 -2.79 -22.85
C TYR A 466 9.11 -1.94 -23.94
N LEU A 467 9.15 -2.36 -25.21
CA LEU A 467 8.42 -1.73 -26.32
C LEU A 467 6.93 -2.15 -26.38
N ASN A 468 6.55 -3.22 -25.69
CA ASN A 468 5.16 -3.65 -25.57
C ASN A 468 4.42 -2.76 -24.56
N SER A 469 3.24 -2.27 -24.95
CA SER A 469 2.44 -1.32 -24.17
C SER A 469 1.43 -1.99 -23.24
N ILE A 470 0.91 -3.16 -23.60
CA ILE A 470 -0.23 -3.77 -22.90
C ILE A 470 0.23 -5.01 -22.11
N LEU A 471 0.03 -5.01 -20.80
CA LEU A 471 0.25 -6.13 -19.87
C LEU A 471 1.59 -6.85 -20.08
N THR A 472 2.66 -6.08 -20.20
CA THR A 472 4.03 -6.61 -20.34
C THR A 472 4.39 -7.45 -19.12
N PRO A 473 4.82 -8.72 -19.29
CA PRO A 473 5.19 -9.56 -18.15
C PRO A 473 6.48 -9.05 -17.50
N VAL A 474 6.43 -8.85 -16.19
CA VAL A 474 7.54 -8.35 -15.37
C VAL A 474 7.78 -9.24 -14.15
N THR A 475 8.91 -9.01 -13.48
CA THR A 475 9.28 -9.63 -12.22
C THR A 475 9.41 -8.60 -11.10
N HIS A 476 9.56 -9.07 -9.88
CA HIS A 476 9.82 -8.23 -8.71
C HIS A 476 11.20 -8.57 -8.11
N PRO A 477 11.95 -7.60 -7.53
CA PRO A 477 13.23 -7.88 -6.88
C PRO A 477 13.16 -9.02 -5.84
N LEU A 478 12.06 -9.14 -5.10
CA LEU A 478 11.85 -10.23 -4.14
C LEU A 478 11.74 -11.60 -4.82
N VAL A 479 11.13 -11.69 -6.00
CA VAL A 479 11.04 -12.96 -6.76
C VAL A 479 12.45 -13.41 -7.15
N ARG A 480 13.29 -12.48 -7.63
CA ARG A 480 14.70 -12.77 -7.96
C ARG A 480 15.50 -13.22 -6.74
N LYS A 481 15.24 -12.62 -5.57
CA LYS A 481 15.95 -12.91 -4.32
C LYS A 481 15.53 -14.25 -3.69
N LEU A 482 14.23 -14.50 -3.61
CA LEU A 482 13.65 -15.62 -2.86
C LEU A 482 13.51 -16.87 -3.72
N VAL A 483 13.30 -16.72 -5.03
CA VAL A 483 13.08 -17.85 -5.95
C VAL A 483 13.85 -17.64 -7.26
N PRO A 484 15.20 -17.60 -7.21
CA PRO A 484 16.04 -17.28 -8.38
C PRO A 484 15.89 -18.29 -9.54
N GLU A 485 15.60 -19.55 -9.21
CA GLU A 485 15.40 -20.64 -10.18
C GLU A 485 14.09 -20.51 -10.99
N CYS A 486 13.20 -19.61 -10.59
CA CYS A 486 11.92 -19.40 -11.28
C CYS A 486 12.13 -18.74 -12.65
N PRO A 487 11.47 -19.19 -13.75
CA PRO A 487 11.60 -18.54 -15.06
C PRO A 487 11.30 -17.04 -15.04
N SER A 488 10.36 -16.61 -14.19
CA SER A 488 9.99 -15.19 -14.05
C SER A 488 11.11 -14.35 -13.42
N SER A 489 12.12 -14.92 -12.77
CA SER A 489 13.26 -14.16 -12.23
C SER A 489 14.07 -13.44 -13.32
N SER A 490 14.04 -13.97 -14.55
CA SER A 490 14.81 -13.47 -15.69
C SER A 490 14.18 -12.29 -16.44
N LEU A 491 12.89 -12.01 -16.18
CA LEU A 491 12.12 -10.91 -16.75
C LEU A 491 12.61 -9.56 -16.22
N LEU A 492 12.24 -8.47 -16.88
CA LEU A 492 12.51 -7.10 -16.40
C LEU A 492 11.67 -6.80 -15.16
N THR A 493 12.17 -5.96 -14.26
CA THR A 493 11.30 -5.29 -13.26
C THR A 493 10.57 -4.12 -13.91
N VAL A 494 9.51 -3.63 -13.28
CA VAL A 494 8.80 -2.41 -13.73
C VAL A 494 9.77 -1.23 -13.83
N GLN A 495 10.60 -1.03 -12.80
CA GLN A 495 11.60 0.03 -12.77
C GLN A 495 12.60 -0.08 -13.93
N GLU A 496 13.08 -1.29 -14.26
CA GLU A 496 13.99 -1.52 -15.39
C GLU A 496 13.31 -1.22 -16.74
N ALA A 497 12.05 -1.65 -16.90
CA ALA A 497 11.29 -1.41 -18.11
C ALA A 497 11.03 0.09 -18.32
N GLN A 498 10.60 0.81 -17.28
CA GLN A 498 10.36 2.26 -17.33
C GLN A 498 11.65 3.03 -17.64
N LYS A 499 12.76 2.72 -16.95
CA LYS A 499 14.08 3.32 -17.26
C LYS A 499 14.47 3.12 -18.72
N ALA A 500 14.22 1.94 -19.28
CA ALA A 500 14.50 1.65 -20.69
C ALA A 500 13.61 2.48 -21.64
N VAL A 501 12.31 2.60 -21.35
CA VAL A 501 11.38 3.41 -22.16
C VAL A 501 11.81 4.89 -22.20
N PHE A 502 12.12 5.50 -21.05
CA PHE A 502 12.60 6.88 -21.01
C PHE A 502 13.99 7.05 -21.65
N ALA A 503 14.92 6.11 -21.42
CA ALA A 503 16.24 6.15 -22.04
C ALA A 503 16.19 5.96 -23.58
N SER A 504 15.11 5.36 -24.09
CA SER A 504 14.86 5.21 -25.52
C SER A 504 14.18 6.42 -26.17
N PHE A 505 13.89 7.48 -25.40
CA PHE A 505 13.18 8.69 -25.85
C PHE A 505 11.77 8.43 -26.40
N LEU A 506 11.15 7.31 -25.99
CA LEU A 506 9.72 7.07 -26.26
C LEU A 506 8.83 7.90 -25.34
N LEU A 507 9.34 8.24 -24.15
CA LEU A 507 8.74 9.14 -23.17
C LEU A 507 9.80 10.16 -22.73
N ASP A 508 9.35 11.33 -22.27
CA ASP A 508 10.19 12.47 -21.95
C ASP A 508 10.24 12.77 -20.45
N GLY A 509 11.42 13.15 -19.97
CA GLY A 509 11.57 13.71 -18.62
C GLY A 509 10.92 15.09 -18.51
N GLN A 510 10.09 15.28 -17.48
CA GLN A 510 9.37 16.52 -17.21
C GLN A 510 9.59 16.98 -15.78
N TYR A 511 9.22 18.22 -15.46
CA TYR A 511 9.16 18.70 -14.09
C TYR A 511 7.77 19.16 -13.68
N PHE A 512 7.52 18.96 -12.39
CA PHE A 512 6.29 19.26 -11.67
C PHE A 512 6.64 20.04 -10.41
N GLY A 513 5.64 20.53 -9.69
CA GLY A 513 5.90 21.04 -8.35
C GLY A 513 4.68 21.54 -7.61
N ILE A 514 4.90 21.99 -6.37
CA ILE A 514 3.86 22.62 -5.56
C ILE A 514 3.94 24.13 -5.67
N TYR A 515 2.82 24.77 -5.98
CA TYR A 515 2.71 26.21 -6.24
C TYR A 515 1.84 26.90 -5.18
N GLY A 516 2.40 27.90 -4.49
CA GLY A 516 1.70 28.67 -3.46
C GLY A 516 2.62 29.58 -2.66
N ASN A 517 2.06 30.37 -1.74
CA ASN A 517 2.83 31.35 -0.97
C ASN A 517 3.33 30.83 0.40
N ASN A 518 2.98 29.59 0.77
CA ASN A 518 3.39 28.96 2.02
C ASN A 518 3.72 27.47 1.79
N THR A 519 4.65 27.21 0.87
CA THR A 519 5.00 25.87 0.39
C THR A 519 6.37 25.35 0.85
N SER A 520 7.17 26.18 1.54
CA SER A 520 8.54 25.86 1.93
C SER A 520 8.65 24.62 2.84
N GLN A 521 7.62 24.33 3.64
CA GLN A 521 7.54 23.16 4.51
C GLN A 521 6.69 22.02 3.91
N SER A 522 6.35 22.09 2.62
CA SER A 522 5.57 21.04 1.98
C SER A 522 6.37 19.75 1.87
N LEU A 523 5.73 18.62 2.21
CA LEU A 523 6.30 17.27 2.06
C LEU A 523 6.07 16.70 0.65
N SER A 524 5.29 17.37 -0.20
CA SER A 524 4.98 16.91 -1.57
C SER A 524 6.23 16.61 -2.40
N PRO A 525 7.31 17.42 -2.39
CA PRO A 525 8.53 17.10 -3.15
C PRO A 525 9.21 15.82 -2.69
N ALA A 526 9.30 15.55 -1.38
CA ALA A 526 9.91 14.31 -0.88
C ALA A 526 9.10 13.10 -1.34
N MET A 527 7.77 13.20 -1.18
CA MET A 527 6.80 12.18 -1.56
C MET A 527 6.82 11.85 -3.06
N HIS A 528 6.70 12.86 -3.93
CA HIS A 528 6.64 12.64 -5.39
C HIS A 528 7.98 12.23 -5.98
N ASN A 529 9.11 12.79 -5.51
CA ASN A 529 10.43 12.38 -6.02
C ASN A 529 10.78 10.95 -5.63
N ALA A 530 10.44 10.52 -4.40
CA ALA A 530 10.60 9.13 -4.00
C ALA A 530 9.76 8.18 -4.87
N ALA A 531 8.54 8.58 -5.22
CA ALA A 531 7.67 7.80 -6.11
C ALA A 531 8.22 7.73 -7.56
N PHE A 532 8.75 8.83 -8.11
CA PHE A 532 9.40 8.82 -9.43
C PHE A 532 10.63 7.91 -9.45
N GLU A 533 11.46 7.96 -8.41
CA GLU A 533 12.64 7.11 -8.29
C GLU A 533 12.28 5.63 -8.21
N LEU A 534 11.26 5.27 -7.42
CA LEU A 534 10.75 3.90 -7.31
C LEU A 534 10.35 3.36 -8.68
N LEU A 535 9.57 4.12 -9.45
CA LEU A 535 9.12 3.72 -10.78
C LEU A 535 10.19 3.87 -11.87
N GLY A 536 11.35 4.42 -11.56
CA GLY A 536 12.44 4.59 -12.52
C GLY A 536 12.19 5.70 -13.54
N MET A 537 11.37 6.68 -13.19
CA MET A 537 11.02 7.82 -14.02
C MET A 537 11.99 8.99 -13.81
N PRO A 538 12.41 9.70 -14.87
CA PRO A 538 13.35 10.82 -14.75
C PRO A 538 12.69 12.16 -14.36
N HIS A 539 11.41 12.16 -13.97
CA HIS A 539 10.69 13.38 -13.60
C HIS A 539 11.27 14.02 -12.33
N ARG A 540 10.98 15.31 -12.14
CA ARG A 540 11.38 16.05 -10.93
C ARG A 540 10.22 16.85 -10.36
N TYR A 541 9.99 16.76 -9.06
CA TYR A 541 9.03 17.56 -8.32
C TYR A 541 9.73 18.64 -7.50
N LYS A 542 9.31 19.91 -7.66
CA LYS A 542 9.95 21.09 -7.05
C LYS A 542 8.99 21.91 -6.18
N ILE A 543 9.54 22.85 -5.41
CA ILE A 543 8.76 23.88 -4.69
C ILE A 543 8.79 25.18 -5.49
N PHE A 544 7.62 25.77 -5.70
CA PHE A 544 7.46 27.09 -6.30
C PHE A 544 6.77 28.01 -5.29
N LEU A 545 7.59 28.75 -4.54
CA LEU A 545 7.12 29.75 -3.57
C LEU A 545 6.81 31.06 -4.30
N GLN A 546 5.53 31.38 -4.47
CA GLN A 546 5.08 32.52 -5.27
C GLN A 546 3.92 33.25 -4.61
N GLU A 547 3.88 34.58 -4.76
CA GLU A 547 2.83 35.44 -4.22
C GLU A 547 1.72 35.77 -5.24
N SER A 548 1.95 35.52 -6.54
CA SER A 548 0.96 35.70 -7.61
C SER A 548 0.86 34.49 -8.54
N LEU A 549 -0.10 34.48 -9.46
CA LEU A 549 -0.26 33.47 -10.52
C LEU A 549 0.49 33.84 -11.82
N ASP A 550 1.26 34.91 -11.84
CA ASP A 550 1.89 35.40 -13.08
C ASP A 550 3.00 34.47 -13.55
N GLU A 551 3.83 34.02 -12.62
CA GLU A 551 4.96 33.13 -12.91
C GLU A 551 4.50 31.76 -13.38
N LEU A 552 3.36 31.28 -12.89
CA LEU A 552 2.73 30.07 -13.41
C LEU A 552 2.47 30.14 -14.92
N ASN A 553 2.11 31.32 -15.46
CA ASN A 553 1.91 31.50 -16.90
C ASN A 553 3.21 31.40 -17.70
N ASN A 554 4.36 31.72 -17.10
CA ASN A 554 5.66 31.54 -17.73
C ASN A 554 6.04 30.05 -17.74
N MET A 555 5.78 29.35 -16.64
CA MET A 555 6.03 27.91 -16.53
C MET A 555 5.18 27.10 -17.51
N ILE A 556 3.91 27.46 -17.70
CA ILE A 556 3.00 26.80 -18.67
C ILE A 556 3.54 26.84 -20.11
N LYS A 557 4.35 27.84 -20.46
CA LYS A 557 4.98 27.96 -21.78
C LYS A 557 6.19 27.05 -21.96
N ASP A 558 6.79 26.54 -20.88
CA ASP A 558 7.90 25.60 -20.95
C ASP A 558 7.37 24.22 -21.39
N PRO A 559 7.89 23.65 -22.50
CA PRO A 559 7.42 22.36 -23.00
C PRO A 559 7.64 21.19 -22.02
N ASN A 560 8.56 21.33 -21.06
CA ASN A 560 8.89 20.31 -20.06
C ASN A 560 8.11 20.46 -18.75
N PHE A 561 7.28 21.51 -18.62
CA PHE A 561 6.39 21.64 -17.47
C PHE A 561 5.16 20.74 -17.67
N GLY A 562 5.01 19.75 -16.79
CA GLY A 562 3.90 18.80 -16.86
C GLY A 562 2.67 19.21 -16.04
N GLY A 563 2.86 19.98 -14.97
CA GLY A 563 1.78 20.39 -14.08
C GLY A 563 2.25 20.78 -12.67
N ALA A 564 1.29 21.13 -11.81
CA ALA A 564 1.58 21.52 -10.44
C ALA A 564 0.45 21.20 -9.46
N SER A 565 0.81 20.91 -8.21
CA SER A 565 -0.15 20.92 -7.11
C SER A 565 -0.35 22.37 -6.65
N ILE A 566 -1.60 22.84 -6.66
CA ILE A 566 -1.97 24.21 -6.30
C ILE A 566 -2.37 24.24 -4.83
N THR A 567 -1.74 25.09 -4.03
CA THR A 567 -2.10 25.30 -2.62
C THR A 567 -2.60 26.73 -2.37
N ALA A 568 -2.89 27.04 -1.10
CA ALA A 568 -3.33 28.37 -0.70
C ALA A 568 -2.32 29.45 -1.16
N PRO A 569 -2.80 30.63 -1.60
CA PRO A 569 -4.21 31.06 -1.66
C PRO A 569 -4.87 30.79 -3.03
N PHE A 570 -4.26 30.03 -3.93
CA PHE A 570 -4.61 30.03 -5.35
C PHE A 570 -5.64 28.98 -5.79
N LYS A 571 -6.07 28.08 -4.91
CA LYS A 571 -6.96 26.96 -5.27
C LYS A 571 -8.26 27.40 -5.96
N THR A 572 -8.81 28.56 -5.60
CA THR A 572 -9.99 29.13 -6.26
C THR A 572 -9.61 30.09 -7.40
N ALA A 573 -8.52 30.84 -7.22
CA ALA A 573 -8.06 31.86 -8.17
C ALA A 573 -7.56 31.29 -9.50
N ILE A 574 -7.14 30.03 -9.55
CA ILE A 574 -6.68 29.37 -10.78
C ILE A 574 -7.84 28.98 -11.72
N ILE A 575 -9.05 28.78 -11.20
CA ILE A 575 -10.20 28.25 -11.94
C ILE A 575 -10.48 29.00 -13.26
N PRO A 576 -10.49 30.36 -13.29
CA PRO A 576 -10.78 31.09 -14.53
C PRO A 576 -9.72 30.93 -15.62
N LYS A 577 -8.55 30.38 -15.31
CA LYS A 577 -7.45 30.13 -16.26
C LYS A 577 -7.50 28.73 -16.87
N LEU A 578 -8.41 27.86 -16.44
CA LEU A 578 -8.48 26.46 -16.87
C LEU A 578 -9.45 26.29 -18.03
N ASP A 579 -9.09 25.46 -19.00
CA ASP A 579 -9.95 25.10 -20.12
C ASP A 579 -10.91 23.97 -19.75
N PHE A 580 -10.44 23.04 -18.93
CA PHE A 580 -11.20 21.89 -18.48
C PHE A 580 -11.12 21.73 -16.95
N LEU A 581 -12.23 21.29 -16.36
CA LEU A 581 -12.35 20.98 -14.95
C LEU A 581 -12.97 19.60 -14.79
N SER A 582 -12.46 18.83 -13.82
CA SER A 582 -13.17 17.64 -13.34
C SER A 582 -14.50 18.03 -12.69
N ASP A 583 -15.45 17.11 -12.67
CA ASP A 583 -16.75 17.34 -12.05
C ASP A 583 -16.61 17.49 -10.52
N GLU A 584 -15.64 16.80 -9.93
CA GLU A 584 -15.22 16.96 -8.55
C GLU A 584 -14.73 18.38 -8.26
N ALA A 585 -13.83 18.93 -9.08
CA ALA A 585 -13.32 20.29 -8.88
C ALA A 585 -14.39 21.36 -9.10
N LYS A 586 -15.33 21.15 -10.03
CA LYS A 586 -16.51 22.03 -10.21
C LYS A 586 -17.39 22.02 -8.97
N ALA A 587 -17.74 20.84 -8.44
CA ALA A 587 -18.58 20.70 -7.26
C ALA A 587 -17.91 21.29 -6.01
N ILE A 588 -16.62 21.00 -5.80
CA ILE A 588 -15.81 21.52 -4.69
C ILE A 588 -15.44 22.99 -4.86
N GLY A 589 -15.53 23.53 -6.08
CA GLY A 589 -15.26 24.94 -6.38
C GLY A 589 -13.83 25.36 -6.03
N ALA A 590 -12.88 24.42 -6.10
CA ALA A 590 -11.47 24.63 -5.80
C ALA A 590 -10.63 23.57 -6.54
N VAL A 591 -9.47 23.97 -7.04
CA VAL A 591 -8.52 23.12 -7.76
C VAL A 591 -7.23 23.01 -6.96
N ASN A 592 -6.77 21.79 -6.69
CA ASN A 592 -5.48 21.54 -6.04
C ASN A 592 -4.48 20.84 -6.98
N THR A 593 -4.90 20.45 -8.18
CA THR A 593 -4.09 19.70 -9.15
C THR A 593 -4.26 20.34 -10.52
N LEU A 594 -3.17 20.82 -11.11
CA LEU A 594 -3.10 21.42 -12.43
C LEU A 594 -2.27 20.53 -13.36
N LEU A 595 -2.76 20.29 -14.56
CA LEU A 595 -2.06 19.51 -15.59
C LEU A 595 -2.06 20.24 -16.92
N CYS A 596 -0.93 20.13 -17.62
CA CYS A 596 -0.72 20.72 -18.94
C CYS A 596 -1.08 19.70 -20.03
N LEU A 597 -2.13 19.98 -20.80
CA LEU A 597 -2.56 19.15 -21.92
C LEU A 597 -1.80 19.53 -23.20
N LYS A 598 -1.44 18.52 -23.99
CA LYS A 598 -0.71 18.65 -25.27
C LYS A 598 -1.65 18.63 -26.48
N THR A 599 -2.89 18.21 -26.29
CA THR A 599 -3.97 18.33 -27.29
C THR A 599 -5.17 19.06 -26.67
N PRO A 600 -6.06 19.68 -27.46
CA PRO A 600 -7.23 20.40 -26.95
C PRO A 600 -8.37 19.45 -26.51
N SER A 601 -8.03 18.26 -26.03
CA SER A 601 -8.95 17.21 -25.63
C SER A 601 -8.52 16.63 -24.29
N ILE A 602 -9.48 16.21 -23.47
CA ILE A 602 -9.26 15.46 -22.22
C ILE A 602 -8.51 14.15 -22.51
N GLU A 603 -8.60 13.58 -23.72
CA GLU A 603 -7.81 12.42 -24.13
C GLU A 603 -6.29 12.66 -24.07
N SER A 604 -5.84 13.93 -24.10
CA SER A 604 -4.43 14.29 -23.87
C SER A 604 -3.89 13.76 -22.54
N LEU A 605 -4.77 13.44 -21.59
CA LEU A 605 -4.43 12.81 -20.31
C LEU A 605 -3.84 11.40 -20.47
N LEU A 606 -3.86 10.78 -21.66
CA LEU A 606 -3.17 9.51 -21.94
C LEU A 606 -1.70 9.70 -22.37
N HIS A 607 -1.27 10.95 -22.57
CA HIS A 607 0.05 11.30 -23.10
C HIS A 607 0.87 12.15 -22.11
N ARG A 608 0.67 11.98 -20.80
CA ARG A 608 1.23 12.87 -19.77
C ARG A 608 2.77 12.84 -19.71
N ASN A 609 3.36 11.69 -19.99
CA ASN A 609 4.83 11.49 -20.02
C ASN A 609 5.48 11.92 -21.35
N THR A 610 4.85 12.82 -22.12
CA THR A 610 5.41 13.39 -23.36
C THR A 610 5.58 14.91 -23.23
N ALA A 611 6.78 15.40 -23.52
CA ALA A 611 7.07 16.84 -23.50
C ALA A 611 6.52 17.51 -24.76
N GLY A 612 6.14 18.77 -24.64
CA GLY A 612 5.55 19.51 -25.75
C GLY A 612 4.84 20.78 -25.30
N ALA A 613 4.47 21.62 -26.27
CA ALA A 613 3.75 22.86 -26.00
C ALA A 613 2.41 22.56 -25.31
N THR A 614 2.12 23.33 -24.27
CA THR A 614 0.82 23.26 -23.60
C THR A 614 -0.24 23.92 -24.46
N VAL A 615 -1.28 23.15 -24.83
CA VAL A 615 -2.38 23.58 -25.69
C VAL A 615 -3.63 23.90 -24.86
N ALA A 616 -3.83 23.19 -23.75
CA ALA A 616 -4.95 23.41 -22.83
C ALA A 616 -4.55 23.05 -21.39
N LEU A 617 -5.32 23.50 -20.41
CA LEU A 617 -5.12 23.27 -18.98
C LEU A 617 -6.29 22.52 -18.39
N PHE A 618 -5.98 21.49 -17.60
CA PHE A 618 -6.95 20.71 -16.85
C PHE A 618 -6.72 20.91 -15.35
N GLY A 619 -7.81 21.19 -14.62
CA GLY A 619 -7.78 21.27 -13.16
C GLY A 619 -8.65 20.22 -12.49
N ASP A 620 -8.12 19.68 -11.39
CA ASP A 620 -8.79 18.68 -10.55
C ASP A 620 -8.60 18.99 -9.05
N ASN A 621 -9.36 18.29 -8.22
CA ASN A 621 -9.27 18.33 -6.78
C ASN A 621 -9.09 16.92 -6.19
N THR A 622 -7.92 16.64 -5.62
CA THR A 622 -7.62 15.37 -4.95
C THR A 622 -7.71 15.44 -3.42
N ASP A 623 -7.96 16.62 -2.83
CA ASP A 623 -8.03 16.78 -1.37
C ASP A 623 -9.15 15.90 -0.78
N TRP A 624 -10.31 15.82 -1.47
CA TRP A 624 -11.46 15.04 -1.00
C TRP A 624 -11.17 13.54 -0.98
N ILE A 625 -10.25 13.06 -1.82
CA ILE A 625 -9.91 11.65 -1.96
C ILE A 625 -9.12 11.20 -0.75
N GLY A 626 -8.14 12.01 -0.31
CA GLY A 626 -7.41 11.73 0.91
C GLY A 626 -8.36 11.56 2.10
N ILE A 627 -9.31 12.48 2.23
CA ILE A 627 -10.34 12.42 3.29
C ILE A 627 -11.21 11.17 3.13
N HIS A 628 -11.76 10.96 1.95
CA HIS A 628 -12.64 9.84 1.63
C HIS A 628 -12.00 8.49 1.93
N THR A 629 -10.79 8.26 1.41
CA THR A 629 -10.04 7.02 1.57
C THR A 629 -9.68 6.77 3.02
N CYS A 630 -9.22 7.81 3.74
CA CYS A 630 -8.91 7.69 5.16
C CYS A 630 -10.16 7.37 6.01
N VAL A 631 -11.32 7.98 5.72
CA VAL A 631 -12.57 7.59 6.39
C VAL A 631 -12.89 6.13 6.08
N GLN A 632 -12.93 5.75 4.80
CA GLN A 632 -13.37 4.41 4.38
C GLN A 632 -12.51 3.29 4.97
N ARG A 633 -11.18 3.46 5.01
CA ARG A 633 -10.24 2.48 5.58
C ARG A 633 -10.38 2.35 7.10
N ASN A 634 -10.65 3.46 7.78
CA ASN A 634 -10.73 3.49 9.24
C ASN A 634 -12.15 3.32 9.78
N LEU A 635 -13.17 3.30 8.93
CA LEU A 635 -14.55 3.07 9.33
C LEU A 635 -14.81 1.58 9.51
N SER A 636 -15.09 1.18 10.75
CA SER A 636 -15.45 -0.19 11.09
C SER A 636 -16.74 -0.64 10.40
N PRO A 637 -16.91 -1.94 10.08
CA PRO A 637 -18.12 -2.43 9.40
C PRO A 637 -19.43 -2.12 10.15
N ILE A 638 -19.38 -1.99 11.48
CA ILE A 638 -20.54 -1.60 12.30
C ILE A 638 -20.95 -0.14 12.08
N ASN A 639 -19.98 0.73 11.77
CA ASN A 639 -20.17 2.15 11.47
C ASN A 639 -20.30 2.43 9.98
N ALA A 640 -20.43 1.40 9.13
CA ALA A 640 -20.66 1.55 7.70
C ALA A 640 -21.76 2.58 7.41
N VAL A 641 -21.54 3.43 6.41
CA VAL A 641 -22.41 4.58 6.13
C VAL A 641 -23.82 4.12 5.77
N ARG A 642 -24.81 4.66 6.48
CA ARG A 642 -26.25 4.38 6.32
C ARG A 642 -27.01 5.70 6.23
N ARG A 643 -28.30 5.63 5.92
CA ARG A 643 -29.21 6.80 5.86
C ARG A 643 -29.20 7.67 7.12
N ARG A 644 -28.93 7.07 8.28
CA ARG A 644 -28.93 7.72 9.60
C ARG A 644 -27.55 8.19 10.06
N THR A 645 -26.52 7.98 9.25
CA THR A 645 -25.15 8.41 9.56
C THR A 645 -25.06 9.93 9.52
N THR A 646 -24.47 10.48 10.57
CA THR A 646 -24.20 11.90 10.71
C THR A 646 -22.70 12.14 10.58
N GLY A 647 -22.31 13.08 9.73
CA GLY A 647 -20.95 13.60 9.63
C GLY A 647 -20.84 14.99 10.25
N LEU A 648 -19.68 15.34 10.81
CA LEU A 648 -19.39 16.66 11.35
C LEU A 648 -18.13 17.23 10.71
N ILE A 649 -18.21 18.47 10.22
CA ILE A 649 -17.07 19.25 9.71
C ILE A 649 -16.80 20.40 10.67
N VAL A 650 -15.56 20.54 11.10
CA VAL A 650 -15.11 21.62 11.98
C VAL A 650 -14.24 22.58 11.17
N GLY A 651 -14.72 23.80 10.94
CA GLY A 651 -14.13 24.80 10.06
C GLY A 651 -14.88 24.94 8.73
N ALA A 652 -14.73 26.09 8.08
CA ALA A 652 -15.38 26.41 6.79
C ALA A 652 -14.38 26.96 5.74
N GLY A 653 -13.13 26.50 5.76
CA GLY A 653 -12.08 26.88 4.79
C GLY A 653 -12.13 26.07 3.49
N GLY A 654 -11.11 26.22 2.62
CA GLY A 654 -11.03 25.47 1.35
C GLY A 654 -11.05 23.95 1.53
N MET A 655 -10.36 23.43 2.56
CA MET A 655 -10.38 22.01 2.90
C MET A 655 -11.74 21.53 3.40
N ALA A 656 -12.57 22.40 3.99
CA ALA A 656 -13.92 22.05 4.44
C ALA A 656 -14.85 21.78 3.26
N ARG A 657 -14.63 22.43 2.10
CA ARG A 657 -15.37 22.14 0.86
C ARG A 657 -15.05 20.72 0.36
N ALA A 658 -13.77 20.35 0.36
CA ALA A 658 -13.33 19.00 0.03
C ALA A 658 -13.87 17.95 1.02
N ALA A 659 -13.87 18.26 2.32
CA ALA A 659 -14.46 17.40 3.35
C ALA A 659 -15.97 17.20 3.15
N ALA A 660 -16.72 18.27 2.87
CA ALA A 660 -18.14 18.18 2.56
C ALA A 660 -18.41 17.28 1.35
N TYR A 661 -17.66 17.49 0.26
CA TYR A 661 -17.76 16.62 -0.91
C TYR A 661 -17.41 15.16 -0.59
N ALA A 662 -16.36 14.90 0.18
CA ALA A 662 -15.99 13.54 0.60
C ALA A 662 -17.12 12.86 1.39
N LEU A 663 -17.78 13.56 2.33
CA LEU A 663 -18.91 13.03 3.10
C LEU A 663 -20.15 12.76 2.23
N ILE A 664 -20.46 13.67 1.29
CA ILE A 664 -21.55 13.47 0.32
C ILE A 664 -21.27 12.23 -0.52
N ARG A 665 -20.03 12.09 -1.02
CA ARG A 665 -19.61 10.95 -1.82
C ARG A 665 -19.75 9.66 -1.01
N LEU A 666 -19.27 9.61 0.23
CA LEU A 666 -19.45 8.48 1.16
C LEU A 666 -20.93 8.11 1.43
N GLY A 667 -21.89 8.94 1.03
CA GLY A 667 -23.33 8.69 1.21
C GLY A 667 -23.90 9.23 2.52
N VAL A 668 -23.15 10.08 3.23
CA VAL A 668 -23.62 10.72 4.47
C VAL A 668 -24.75 11.69 4.14
N LYS A 669 -25.90 11.52 4.81
CA LYS A 669 -27.11 12.32 4.54
C LYS A 669 -27.24 13.54 5.43
N THR A 670 -26.77 13.47 6.67
CA THR A 670 -26.82 14.61 7.60
C THR A 670 -25.40 15.09 7.85
N ILE A 671 -25.09 16.32 7.42
CA ILE A 671 -23.77 16.93 7.59
C ILE A 671 -23.90 18.16 8.48
N LEU A 672 -23.24 18.10 9.65
CA LEU A 672 -23.15 19.20 10.59
C LEU A 672 -21.89 20.02 10.29
N ILE A 673 -21.99 21.35 10.34
CA ILE A 673 -20.86 22.26 10.15
C ILE A 673 -20.73 23.15 11.37
N GLN A 674 -19.59 23.05 12.05
CA GLN A 674 -19.21 23.95 13.12
C GLN A 674 -18.18 24.94 12.57
N ASN A 675 -18.44 26.23 12.67
CA ASN A 675 -17.44 27.24 12.33
C ASN A 675 -17.59 28.48 13.22
N ARG A 676 -16.48 29.13 13.57
CA ARG A 676 -16.49 30.36 14.39
C ARG A 676 -17.32 31.48 13.77
N THR A 677 -17.36 31.57 12.44
CA THR A 677 -18.10 32.61 11.71
C THR A 677 -19.21 31.95 10.90
N ARG A 678 -20.47 32.17 11.31
CA ARG A 678 -21.65 31.58 10.67
C ARG A 678 -21.75 31.85 9.17
N SER A 679 -21.50 33.08 8.74
CA SER A 679 -21.57 33.46 7.31
C SER A 679 -20.64 32.65 6.41
N ARG A 680 -19.47 32.22 6.90
CA ARG A 680 -18.55 31.34 6.14
C ARG A 680 -19.08 29.91 6.01
N ALA A 681 -19.79 29.41 7.03
CA ALA A 681 -20.46 28.11 6.95
C ALA A 681 -21.65 28.19 5.98
N GLU A 682 -22.42 29.27 6.00
CA GLU A 682 -23.50 29.53 5.04
C GLU A 682 -22.97 29.61 3.60
N GLU A 683 -21.82 30.26 3.37
CA GLU A 683 -21.18 30.30 2.05
C GLU A 683 -20.76 28.91 1.56
N LEU A 684 -20.19 28.08 2.44
CA LEU A 684 -19.84 26.69 2.12
C LEU A 684 -21.10 25.88 1.75
N ILE A 685 -22.19 26.02 2.51
CA ILE A 685 -23.44 25.33 2.26
C ILE A 685 -24.06 25.78 0.93
N LYS A 686 -24.10 27.10 0.69
CA LYS A 686 -24.66 27.69 -0.53
C LYS A 686 -24.01 27.13 -1.79
N GLN A 687 -22.73 26.77 -1.73
CA GLN A 687 -22.05 26.15 -2.86
C GLN A 687 -22.63 24.79 -3.26
N PHE A 688 -23.00 23.96 -2.28
CA PHE A 688 -23.61 22.65 -2.50
C PHE A 688 -25.13 22.74 -2.69
N GLU A 689 -25.77 23.84 -2.27
CA GLU A 689 -27.19 24.13 -2.54
C GLU A 689 -27.43 24.82 -3.90
N GLY A 690 -26.48 25.63 -4.38
CA GLY A 690 -26.59 26.47 -5.58
C GLY A 690 -26.58 25.70 -6.90
N HIS A 691 -26.28 24.41 -6.89
CA HIS A 691 -26.38 23.52 -8.05
C HIS A 691 -27.83 23.07 -8.34
N LYS A 692 -28.83 23.58 -7.59
CA LYS A 692 -30.26 23.35 -7.83
C LYS A 692 -30.85 24.12 -9.03
N GLY A 693 -30.08 25.04 -9.65
CA GLY A 693 -30.59 26.04 -10.59
C GLY A 693 -30.52 25.73 -12.10
N ASP A 694 -29.68 24.80 -12.56
CA ASP A 694 -29.51 24.45 -13.99
C ASP A 694 -30.16 23.11 -14.34
N ALA A 695 -31.40 22.94 -13.86
CA ALA A 695 -32.17 21.71 -14.02
C ALA A 695 -32.52 21.37 -15.49
N ASN A 696 -32.29 22.26 -16.48
CA ASN A 696 -32.53 21.93 -17.89
C ASN A 696 -31.29 21.43 -18.66
N SER A 697 -30.09 21.51 -18.09
CA SER A 697 -28.88 20.91 -18.69
C SER A 697 -28.29 19.78 -17.86
N GLN A 698 -28.68 19.65 -16.58
CA GLN A 698 -28.26 18.56 -15.70
C GLN A 698 -29.23 17.37 -15.67
N HIS A 699 -30.47 17.54 -16.15
CA HIS A 699 -31.42 16.42 -16.26
C HIS A 699 -31.09 15.42 -17.37
N GLU A 700 -30.13 15.69 -18.28
CA GLU A 700 -29.65 14.73 -19.29
C GLU A 700 -28.48 13.85 -18.84
N ILE A 701 -27.76 14.22 -17.77
CA ILE A 701 -26.51 13.51 -17.37
C ILE A 701 -26.74 12.55 -16.17
N LEU A 702 -27.78 12.78 -15.36
CA LEU A 702 -28.21 11.83 -14.32
C LEU A 702 -29.20 10.76 -14.83
N SER A 703 -29.56 10.78 -16.12
CA SER A 703 -30.67 9.99 -16.69
C SER A 703 -30.30 9.10 -17.88
N ARG A 704 -29.01 8.94 -18.25
CA ARG A 704 -28.61 7.84 -19.16
C ARG A 704 -28.62 6.51 -18.42
N GLY A 705 -29.85 6.03 -18.21
CA GLY A 705 -30.17 4.77 -17.56
C GLY A 705 -31.65 4.69 -17.13
N MET A 706 -32.60 5.10 -17.98
CA MET A 706 -34.03 4.76 -17.81
C MET A 706 -34.46 3.88 -19.00
N LEU A 707 -35.35 2.88 -18.88
CA LEU A 707 -36.65 2.79 -18.19
C LEU A 707 -36.87 1.34 -17.68
N SER A 708 -37.70 1.03 -16.68
CA SER A 708 -39.11 1.42 -16.51
C SER A 708 -39.62 1.19 -15.07
N ASP A 709 -40.58 2.05 -14.71
CA ASP A 709 -41.64 1.93 -13.71
C ASP A 709 -41.68 0.67 -12.84
N SER A 710 -41.06 0.75 -11.66
CA SER A 710 -41.59 0.07 -10.47
C SER A 710 -41.19 0.83 -9.22
N GLU A 711 -42.19 1.13 -8.40
CA GLU A 711 -42.11 1.83 -7.12
C GLU A 711 -41.06 1.17 -6.22
N THR A 712 -39.88 1.78 -6.09
CA THR A 712 -38.92 1.51 -5.01
C THR A 712 -38.67 2.83 -4.26
N PRO A 713 -38.75 2.90 -2.92
CA PRO A 713 -38.78 4.16 -2.17
C PRO A 713 -37.40 4.84 -2.01
N ASP A 714 -36.45 4.54 -2.88
CA ASP A 714 -35.03 4.80 -2.70
C ASP A 714 -34.46 5.76 -3.76
N SER A 715 -35.28 6.71 -4.22
CA SER A 715 -34.79 7.87 -4.97
C SER A 715 -33.91 8.76 -4.08
N ILE A 716 -32.80 9.21 -4.64
CA ILE A 716 -31.74 10.02 -4.02
C ILE A 716 -32.32 11.27 -3.34
N LEU A 717 -32.41 11.27 -2.01
CA LEU A 717 -32.65 12.48 -1.22
C LEU A 717 -31.34 13.27 -1.06
N ASP A 718 -31.38 14.58 -1.26
CA ASP A 718 -30.26 15.52 -1.11
C ASP A 718 -29.66 15.48 0.31
N PRO A 719 -28.34 15.72 0.47
CA PRO A 719 -27.73 15.89 1.78
C PRO A 719 -28.32 17.12 2.50
N VAL A 720 -28.56 16.98 3.80
CA VAL A 720 -29.06 18.04 4.68
C VAL A 720 -27.90 18.61 5.47
N PHE A 721 -27.60 19.89 5.25
CA PHE A 721 -26.60 20.63 6.02
C PHE A 721 -27.24 21.35 7.21
N ARG A 722 -26.55 21.35 8.36
CA ARG A 722 -26.95 22.15 9.52
C ARG A 722 -25.74 22.81 10.17
N ILE A 723 -25.92 24.04 10.64
CA ILE A 723 -24.85 24.81 11.29
C ILE A 723 -24.96 24.65 12.81
N ILE A 724 -23.81 24.43 13.45
CA ILE A 724 -23.67 24.51 14.91
C ILE A 724 -22.94 25.83 15.23
N ASP A 725 -23.64 26.73 15.92
CA ASP A 725 -23.17 28.10 16.17
C ASP A 725 -21.98 28.16 17.16
N SER A 726 -21.93 27.29 18.16
CA SER A 726 -20.84 27.22 19.14
C SER A 726 -20.52 25.78 19.56
N LYS A 727 -19.28 25.54 20.01
CA LYS A 727 -18.89 24.27 20.66
C LYS A 727 -19.71 24.00 21.93
N ASP A 728 -20.23 25.02 22.61
CA ASP A 728 -21.07 24.83 23.80
C ASP A 728 -22.53 24.48 23.47
N SER A 729 -22.92 24.53 22.20
CA SER A 729 -24.29 24.21 21.78
C SER A 729 -24.53 22.69 21.77
N PRO A 730 -25.68 22.21 22.30
CA PRO A 730 -26.04 20.80 22.19
C PRO A 730 -26.25 20.41 20.72
N LEU A 731 -26.08 19.11 20.42
CA LEU A 731 -26.48 18.58 19.11
C LEU A 731 -28.00 18.68 18.95
N PRO A 732 -28.53 18.89 17.73
CA PRO A 732 -29.97 18.86 17.50
C PRO A 732 -30.59 17.51 17.91
N ASP A 733 -31.71 17.54 18.63
CA ASP A 733 -32.34 16.33 19.22
C ASP A 733 -32.78 15.28 18.18
N ASP A 734 -33.00 15.70 16.93
CA ASP A 734 -33.42 14.85 15.82
C ASP A 734 -32.25 14.24 15.03
N VAL A 735 -31.00 14.49 15.46
CA VAL A 735 -29.78 14.05 14.76
C VAL A 735 -29.02 13.04 15.64
N ASN A 736 -28.64 11.91 15.04
CA ASN A 736 -27.78 10.95 15.73
C ASN A 736 -26.39 11.55 15.98
N PRO A 737 -25.69 11.16 17.06
CA PRO A 737 -24.30 11.52 17.27
C PRO A 737 -23.44 11.24 16.03
N PRO A 738 -22.52 12.13 15.67
CA PRO A 738 -21.66 11.93 14.51
C PRO A 738 -20.76 10.70 14.70
N THR A 739 -20.58 9.94 13.63
CA THR A 739 -19.63 8.81 13.58
C THR A 739 -18.44 9.09 12.65
N ILE A 740 -18.46 10.23 11.96
CA ILE A 740 -17.38 10.73 11.11
C ILE A 740 -17.20 12.21 11.43
N ILE A 741 -15.99 12.60 11.86
CA ILE A 741 -15.66 13.99 12.20
C ILE A 741 -14.41 14.40 11.41
N VAL A 742 -14.44 15.55 10.73
CA VAL A 742 -13.31 16.09 9.98
C VAL A 742 -12.99 17.50 10.47
N SER A 743 -11.82 17.69 11.05
CA SER A 743 -11.29 19.00 11.43
C SER A 743 -10.49 19.60 10.29
N CYS A 744 -10.95 20.76 9.82
CA CYS A 744 -10.37 21.55 8.75
C CYS A 744 -9.76 22.87 9.29
N ILE A 745 -9.51 22.96 10.59
CA ILE A 745 -8.91 24.13 11.22
C ILE A 745 -7.39 24.08 10.95
N PRO A 746 -6.81 25.10 10.29
CA PRO A 746 -5.36 25.16 10.13
C PRO A 746 -4.68 25.41 11.48
N THR A 747 -3.65 24.63 11.79
CA THR A 747 -2.82 24.82 12.98
C THR A 747 -1.39 25.18 12.60
N LYS A 748 -0.65 25.76 13.54
CA LYS A 748 0.79 25.97 13.47
C LYS A 748 1.42 25.47 14.76
N ASP A 749 2.65 25.01 14.68
CA ASP A 749 3.47 24.70 15.84
C ASP A 749 4.07 26.02 16.37
N MET A 750 3.71 26.40 17.59
CA MET A 750 4.26 27.56 18.31
C MET A 750 4.98 27.00 19.54
N ASP A 751 6.30 26.82 19.44
CA ASP A 751 7.17 26.34 20.55
C ASP A 751 6.70 25.03 21.21
N GLY A 752 6.21 24.06 20.42
CA GLY A 752 5.73 22.76 20.91
C GLY A 752 4.27 22.75 21.36
N THR A 753 3.55 23.87 21.18
CA THR A 753 2.11 23.98 21.45
C THR A 753 1.32 24.30 20.18
N CYS A 754 0.12 23.72 20.07
CA CYS A 754 -0.76 23.95 18.94
C CYS A 754 -1.32 25.38 18.97
N SER A 755 -1.25 26.11 17.86
CA SER A 755 -1.73 27.50 17.77
C SER A 755 -3.23 27.68 18.05
N VAL A 756 -4.03 26.62 17.98
CA VAL A 756 -5.49 26.63 18.18
C VAL A 756 -5.93 25.35 18.90
N ASP A 757 -6.92 25.46 19.80
CA ASP A 757 -7.58 24.29 20.39
C ASP A 757 -8.58 23.65 19.41
N THR A 758 -8.18 22.52 18.83
CA THR A 758 -8.99 21.74 17.89
C THR A 758 -9.94 20.75 18.57
N SER A 759 -9.93 20.63 19.90
CA SER A 759 -10.79 19.68 20.62
C SER A 759 -12.28 19.93 20.39
N VAL A 760 -13.09 18.86 20.48
CA VAL A 760 -14.55 18.93 20.35
C VAL A 760 -15.24 18.53 21.66
N PRO A 761 -16.47 18.99 21.92
CA PRO A 761 -17.23 18.57 23.10
C PRO A 761 -17.37 17.04 23.20
N ILE A 762 -17.20 16.48 24.40
CA ILE A 762 -17.35 15.04 24.65
C ILE A 762 -18.76 14.55 24.31
N SER A 763 -19.77 15.40 24.45
CA SER A 763 -21.16 15.10 24.06
C SER A 763 -21.30 14.79 22.57
N TRP A 764 -20.45 15.36 21.71
CA TRP A 764 -20.43 15.07 20.27
C TRP A 764 -19.76 13.73 19.97
N LEU A 765 -18.99 13.18 20.91
CA LEU A 765 -18.29 11.88 20.81
C LEU A 765 -19.08 10.74 21.48
N SER A 766 -20.39 10.91 21.63
CA SER A 766 -21.28 10.02 22.39
C SER A 766 -21.75 8.77 21.63
N SER A 767 -21.32 8.57 20.38
CA SER A 767 -21.66 7.37 19.60
C SER A 767 -21.23 6.09 20.36
N PRO A 768 -22.15 5.13 20.60
CA PRO A 768 -21.86 3.92 21.36
C PRO A 768 -20.96 2.94 20.58
N THR A 769 -20.90 3.08 19.26
CA THR A 769 -20.08 2.27 18.36
C THR A 769 -18.78 2.97 17.96
N GLY A 770 -18.53 4.15 18.53
CA GLY A 770 -17.39 5.01 18.17
C GLY A 770 -17.55 5.62 16.78
N GLY A 771 -16.42 5.88 16.12
CA GLY A 771 -16.38 6.58 14.85
C GLY A 771 -14.95 6.92 14.40
N VAL A 772 -14.82 7.63 13.29
CA VAL A 772 -13.52 8.10 12.77
C VAL A 772 -13.43 9.60 12.95
N VAL A 773 -12.27 10.07 13.42
CA VAL A 773 -11.94 11.51 13.48
C VAL A 773 -10.69 11.78 12.67
N ILE A 774 -10.80 12.69 11.71
CA ILE A 774 -9.71 13.14 10.85
C ILE A 774 -9.29 14.56 11.25
N GLU A 775 -8.01 14.76 11.53
CA GLU A 775 -7.39 16.07 11.62
C GLU A 775 -6.57 16.32 10.34
N LEU A 776 -6.94 17.33 9.55
CA LEU A 776 -6.23 17.60 8.29
C LEU A 776 -4.90 18.33 8.49
N SER A 777 -4.72 18.96 9.65
CA SER A 777 -3.45 19.61 9.98
C SER A 777 -2.42 18.58 10.42
N TYR A 778 -1.19 18.75 9.96
CA TYR A 778 -0.04 17.90 10.31
C TYR A 778 1.06 18.67 11.05
N THR A 779 0.82 19.94 11.41
CA THR A 779 1.75 20.81 12.15
C THR A 779 1.05 21.52 13.33
N PRO A 780 1.21 21.06 14.59
CA PRO A 780 2.01 19.93 15.03
C PRO A 780 1.36 18.57 14.70
N LEU A 781 2.15 17.49 14.72
CA LEU A 781 1.67 16.12 14.46
C LEU A 781 0.64 15.62 15.48
N GLU A 782 0.66 16.16 16.70
CA GLU A 782 -0.22 15.74 17.77
C GLU A 782 -1.08 16.93 18.22
N THR A 783 -2.27 17.06 17.62
CA THR A 783 -3.21 18.15 17.94
C THR A 783 -4.05 17.83 19.19
N PRO A 784 -4.67 18.84 19.83
CA PRO A 784 -5.59 18.61 20.95
C PRO A 784 -6.73 17.63 20.61
N LEU A 785 -7.27 17.69 19.40
CA LEU A 785 -8.27 16.74 18.92
C LEU A 785 -7.73 15.31 18.86
N LEU A 786 -6.55 15.11 18.27
CA LEU A 786 -5.96 13.76 18.18
C LEU A 786 -5.66 13.18 19.57
N LYS A 787 -5.16 13.99 20.51
CA LYS A 787 -4.97 13.58 21.93
C LYS A 787 -6.28 13.16 22.58
N GLN A 788 -7.34 13.93 22.36
CA GLN A 788 -8.67 13.63 22.88
C GLN A 788 -9.21 12.30 22.36
N ILE A 789 -9.05 12.03 21.06
CA ILE A 789 -9.58 10.83 20.42
C ILE A 789 -8.75 9.58 20.76
N ASN A 790 -7.43 9.70 20.90
CA ASN A 790 -6.59 8.63 21.41
C ASN A 790 -7.07 8.13 22.79
N GLY A 791 -7.52 9.03 23.66
CA GLY A 791 -8.12 8.67 24.96
C GLY A 791 -9.47 7.95 24.88
N LEU A 792 -10.08 7.84 23.69
CA LEU A 792 -11.39 7.22 23.46
C LEU A 792 -11.30 5.97 22.56
N ALA A 793 -10.09 5.47 22.28
CA ALA A 793 -9.88 4.29 21.43
C ALA A 793 -10.63 3.04 21.93
N GLU A 794 -10.70 2.84 23.26
CA GLU A 794 -11.46 1.74 23.88
C GLU A 794 -12.97 1.82 23.62
N LYS A 795 -13.50 3.01 23.29
CA LYS A 795 -14.90 3.23 22.92
C LYS A 795 -15.14 3.10 21.40
N GLY A 796 -14.14 2.64 20.65
CA GLY A 796 -14.22 2.43 19.20
C GLY A 796 -13.96 3.67 18.36
N TRP A 797 -13.42 4.75 18.93
CA TRP A 797 -13.01 5.93 18.16
C TRP A 797 -11.61 5.77 17.57
N ILE A 798 -11.45 6.13 16.29
CA ILE A 798 -10.21 5.96 15.54
C ILE A 798 -9.69 7.34 15.12
N PRO A 799 -8.50 7.77 15.61
CA PRO A 799 -7.87 9.01 15.20
C PRO A 799 -7.06 8.81 13.91
N VAL A 800 -7.25 9.74 12.98
CA VAL A 800 -6.51 9.84 11.72
C VAL A 800 -5.86 11.21 11.66
N ASP A 801 -4.54 11.25 11.58
CA ASP A 801 -3.77 12.50 11.50
C ASP A 801 -3.56 12.96 10.04
N GLY A 802 -3.08 14.20 9.88
CA GLY A 802 -2.90 14.81 8.57
C GLY A 802 -1.81 14.15 7.71
N LEU A 803 -0.84 13.44 8.31
CA LEU A 803 0.16 12.68 7.56
C LEU A 803 -0.38 11.35 7.02
N GLN A 804 -1.52 10.86 7.53
CA GLN A 804 -2.23 9.75 6.88
C GLN A 804 -3.04 10.23 5.68
N VAL A 805 -3.53 11.47 5.70
CA VAL A 805 -4.35 12.04 4.62
C VAL A 805 -3.49 12.57 3.46
N LEU A 806 -2.36 13.21 3.77
CA LEU A 806 -1.50 13.87 2.77
C LEU A 806 -0.96 12.91 1.70
N PRO A 807 -0.43 11.71 2.03
CA PRO A 807 0.01 10.74 1.05
C PRO A 807 -1.13 10.24 0.18
N GLU A 808 -2.34 10.04 0.71
CA GLU A 808 -3.48 9.55 -0.09
C GLU A 808 -3.89 10.55 -1.18
N GLN A 809 -3.98 11.84 -0.86
CA GLN A 809 -4.23 12.86 -1.90
C GLN A 809 -3.04 12.99 -2.87
N GLY A 810 -1.82 12.81 -2.37
CA GLY A 810 -0.57 12.92 -3.10
C GLY A 810 -0.32 11.78 -4.08
N MET A 811 -0.64 10.56 -3.68
CA MET A 811 -0.59 9.37 -4.52
C MET A 811 -1.57 9.50 -5.69
N MET A 812 -2.78 10.04 -5.46
CA MET A 812 -3.69 10.31 -6.58
C MET A 812 -3.12 11.38 -7.53
N GLN A 813 -2.55 12.47 -7.00
CA GLN A 813 -1.86 13.46 -7.84
C GLN A 813 -0.72 12.83 -8.63
N PHE A 814 0.00 11.89 -8.02
CA PHE A 814 1.06 11.14 -8.68
C PHE A 814 0.51 10.25 -9.80
N GLU A 815 -0.57 9.49 -9.58
CA GLU A 815 -1.21 8.68 -10.64
C GLU A 815 -1.61 9.56 -11.83
N MET A 816 -2.17 10.74 -11.54
CA MET A 816 -2.50 11.74 -12.55
C MET A 816 -1.26 12.38 -13.21
N VAL A 817 -0.08 12.29 -12.64
CA VAL A 817 1.13 12.89 -13.20
C VAL A 817 1.95 11.86 -13.99
N ALA A 818 2.08 10.65 -13.45
CA ALA A 818 3.03 9.63 -13.88
C ALA A 818 2.45 8.60 -14.87
N ASP A 819 1.13 8.60 -15.12
CA ASP A 819 0.43 7.58 -15.92
C ASP A 819 0.54 6.13 -15.38
N ASN A 820 0.95 5.96 -14.11
CA ASN A 820 1.11 4.66 -13.44
C ASN A 820 0.35 4.63 -12.11
N LYS A 821 -0.28 3.48 -11.80
CA LYS A 821 -0.88 3.23 -10.49
C LYS A 821 0.22 3.08 -9.44
N PHE A 822 0.00 3.62 -8.25
CA PHE A 822 0.99 3.59 -7.18
C PHE A 822 0.41 2.90 -5.93
N VAL A 823 0.83 1.66 -5.65
CA VAL A 823 0.41 0.86 -4.48
C VAL A 823 1.63 0.63 -3.58
N SER A 824 1.95 1.61 -2.75
CA SER A 824 3.20 1.63 -1.99
C SER A 824 3.12 2.54 -0.76
N ASN A 825 3.82 2.16 0.32
CA ASN A 825 3.92 2.95 1.55
C ASN A 825 5.10 3.94 1.54
N LYS A 826 6.04 3.83 0.59
CA LYS A 826 7.22 4.72 0.50
C LYS A 826 6.92 6.22 0.49
N PRO A 827 5.85 6.73 -0.13
CA PRO A 827 5.53 8.15 -0.06
C PRO A 827 5.18 8.59 1.36
N LEU A 828 4.52 7.73 2.15
CA LEU A 828 4.26 7.96 3.58
C LEU A 828 5.58 7.94 4.35
N ASP A 829 6.43 6.91 4.15
CA ASP A 829 7.74 6.81 4.82
C ASP A 829 8.64 8.01 4.50
N ALA A 830 8.61 8.50 3.26
CA ALA A 830 9.32 9.68 2.81
C ALA A 830 8.78 10.96 3.48
N CYS A 831 7.46 11.09 3.62
CA CYS A 831 6.84 12.19 4.37
C CYS A 831 7.26 12.14 5.85
N GLU A 832 7.19 10.97 6.48
CA GLU A 832 7.54 10.77 7.90
C GLU A 832 9.01 11.08 8.17
N SER A 833 9.90 10.56 7.31
CA SER A 833 11.33 10.84 7.33
C SER A 833 11.60 12.34 7.17
N ALA A 834 10.92 12.99 6.21
CA ALA A 834 11.05 14.43 5.98
C ALA A 834 10.55 15.26 7.18
N THR A 835 9.45 14.89 7.85
CA THR A 835 8.99 15.55 9.10
C THR A 835 9.95 15.40 10.26
N THR A 836 10.64 14.26 10.35
CA THR A 836 11.67 14.02 11.37
C THR A 836 12.87 14.93 11.14
N VAL A 837 13.18 15.21 9.87
CA VAL A 837 14.22 16.17 9.45
C VAL A 837 13.75 17.62 9.61
N THR A 838 12.49 17.97 9.35
CA THR A 838 11.98 19.36 9.49
C THR A 838 11.91 19.81 10.94
N LYS A 839 11.70 18.90 11.92
CA LYS A 839 11.84 19.22 13.35
C LYS A 839 13.30 19.49 13.77
N ALA A 840 14.28 19.09 12.97
CA ALA A 840 15.70 19.34 13.24
C ALA A 840 16.27 20.55 12.46
N CYS A 841 15.53 21.09 11.49
CA CYS A 841 15.96 22.16 10.59
C CYS A 841 14.84 23.18 10.35
N THR A 842 14.65 24.10 11.31
CA THR A 842 13.97 25.38 11.05
C THR A 842 15.00 26.50 10.96
N THR A 843 15.82 26.45 9.92
CA THR A 843 16.51 27.61 9.32
C THR A 843 17.14 27.17 8.00
N ASP A 844 16.97 27.98 6.96
CA ASP A 844 17.60 27.88 5.63
C ASP A 844 17.13 26.77 4.67
N MET A 845 16.09 27.08 3.87
CA MET A 845 15.79 26.36 2.62
C MET A 845 15.50 27.32 1.46
N SER A 846 16.46 28.18 1.18
CA SER A 846 16.58 28.89 -0.10
C SER A 846 17.99 28.75 -0.64
N ARG A 847 18.25 27.70 -1.42
CA ARG A 847 19.39 27.60 -2.36
C ARG A 847 19.14 26.46 -3.33
N GLN A 848 18.62 26.79 -4.51
CA GLN A 848 18.75 25.92 -5.68
C GLN A 848 20.20 25.94 -6.15
N THR A 849 20.65 24.77 -6.59
CA THR A 849 21.99 24.41 -7.03
C THR A 849 22.43 25.20 -8.26
N GLU A 850 23.25 26.24 -8.03
CA GLU A 850 24.37 26.51 -8.93
C GLU A 850 25.36 25.34 -8.89
N PRO A 851 26.19 25.11 -9.92
CA PRO A 851 27.29 24.15 -9.84
C PRO A 851 28.15 24.50 -8.62
N THR A 852 28.04 23.73 -7.55
CA THR A 852 28.69 24.04 -6.26
C THR A 852 30.19 24.17 -6.48
N ALA A 853 30.70 25.38 -6.25
CA ALA A 853 32.13 25.65 -6.26
C ALA A 853 32.85 24.64 -5.34
N LYS A 854 34.06 24.24 -5.72
CA LYS A 854 34.89 23.37 -4.88
C LYS A 854 35.11 24.05 -3.52
N LYS A 855 34.78 23.34 -2.44
CA LYS A 855 34.96 23.78 -1.04
C LYS A 855 35.89 22.82 -0.29
N GLN A 856 36.60 23.35 0.70
CA GLN A 856 37.54 22.65 1.57
C GLN A 856 36.91 22.48 2.96
N PHE A 857 36.97 21.26 3.48
CA PHE A 857 36.50 20.88 4.79
C PHE A 857 37.66 20.39 5.64
N PHE A 858 37.58 20.61 6.95
CA PHE A 858 38.68 20.33 7.86
C PHE A 858 38.25 19.54 9.10
N ILE A 859 39.18 18.84 9.72
CA ILE A 859 39.10 18.50 11.14
C ILE A 859 40.15 19.29 11.91
N PHE A 860 39.71 20.03 12.93
CA PHE A 860 40.57 20.78 13.85
C PHE A 860 40.73 20.05 15.19
N GLY A 861 41.96 19.97 15.70
CA GLY A 861 42.26 19.35 16.99
C GLY A 861 43.73 19.04 17.13
N HIS A 862 44.09 18.42 18.26
CA HIS A 862 45.46 18.01 18.57
C HIS A 862 45.58 16.49 18.59
N ASN A 863 46.71 15.94 18.12
CA ASN A 863 46.95 14.50 18.00
C ASN A 863 45.90 13.77 17.13
N ILE A 864 45.67 14.30 15.92
CA ILE A 864 44.63 13.87 14.97
C ILE A 864 45.18 13.47 13.60
N ALA A 865 46.50 13.42 13.41
CA ALA A 865 47.18 13.05 12.17
C ALA A 865 46.66 11.76 11.52
N HIS A 866 46.11 10.86 12.32
CA HIS A 866 45.58 9.58 11.87
C HIS A 866 44.03 9.50 11.93
N SER A 867 43.32 10.63 11.99
CA SER A 867 41.85 10.65 12.04
C SER A 867 41.22 9.84 10.90
N LEU A 868 40.10 9.16 11.19
CA LEU A 868 39.33 8.42 10.20
C LEU A 868 38.35 9.30 9.41
N SER A 869 38.04 10.51 9.90
CA SER A 869 37.07 11.45 9.30
C SER A 869 37.38 11.80 7.83
N PRO A 870 38.64 12.00 7.39
CA PRO A 870 38.93 12.26 5.97
C PRO A 870 38.55 11.11 5.05
N ALA A 871 38.75 9.86 5.45
CA ALA A 871 38.36 8.71 4.62
C ALA A 871 36.84 8.67 4.45
N LEU A 872 36.12 8.91 5.55
CA LEU A 872 34.67 8.86 5.62
C LEU A 872 34.00 9.99 4.80
N HIS A 873 34.37 11.26 5.04
CA HIS A 873 33.76 12.40 4.32
C HIS A 873 34.14 12.47 2.85
N ASN A 874 35.39 12.20 2.47
CA ASN A 874 35.78 12.21 1.06
C ASN A 874 35.08 11.11 0.24
N ALA A 875 34.81 9.95 0.86
CA ALA A 875 34.00 8.91 0.21
C ALA A 875 32.56 9.38 -0.03
N GLY A 876 31.96 10.06 0.95
CA GLY A 876 30.63 10.65 0.80
C GLY A 876 30.57 11.72 -0.29
N PHE A 877 31.55 12.63 -0.33
CA PHE A 877 31.63 13.65 -1.38
C PHE A 877 31.78 13.02 -2.77
N LYS A 878 32.61 11.98 -2.89
CA LYS A 878 32.79 11.24 -4.14
C LYS A 878 31.51 10.53 -4.59
N ALA A 879 30.78 9.90 -3.67
CA ALA A 879 29.54 9.18 -3.97
C ALA A 879 28.44 10.11 -4.53
N LEU A 880 28.37 11.34 -4.03
CA LEU A 880 27.42 12.36 -4.49
C LEU A 880 27.98 13.26 -5.60
N ASN A 881 29.14 12.91 -6.18
CA ASN A 881 29.83 13.68 -7.22
C ASN A 881 30.09 15.16 -6.83
N LEU A 882 30.31 15.41 -5.54
CA LEU A 882 30.66 16.72 -5.00
C LEU A 882 32.18 16.93 -5.11
N LYS A 883 32.59 18.07 -5.66
CA LYS A 883 34.02 18.42 -5.86
C LYS A 883 34.75 18.82 -4.57
N HIS A 884 34.12 18.63 -3.41
CA HIS A 884 34.64 19.01 -2.11
C HIS A 884 35.80 18.11 -1.67
N HIS A 885 36.63 18.61 -0.76
CA HIS A 885 37.73 17.85 -0.18
C HIS A 885 37.79 18.05 1.33
N TYR A 886 37.97 16.97 2.07
CA TYR A 886 38.10 16.95 3.53
C TYR A 886 39.53 16.59 3.94
N GLN A 887 40.15 17.39 4.82
CA GLN A 887 41.54 17.19 5.26
C GLN A 887 41.75 17.48 6.75
N ILE A 888 42.93 17.12 7.27
CA ILE A 888 43.31 17.30 8.67
C ILE A 888 44.05 18.64 8.82
N HIS A 889 43.69 19.42 9.83
CA HIS A 889 44.51 20.55 10.30
C HIS A 889 44.77 20.39 11.79
N GLU A 890 45.96 19.89 12.10
CA GLU A 890 46.39 19.63 13.47
C GLU A 890 47.01 20.89 14.09
N SER A 891 46.51 21.29 15.26
CA SER A 891 47.05 22.40 16.03
C SER A 891 46.90 22.14 17.53
N GLU A 892 47.84 22.65 18.34
CA GLU A 892 47.78 22.51 19.80
C GLU A 892 46.68 23.39 20.42
N ASN A 893 46.41 24.54 19.83
CA ASN A 893 45.40 25.50 20.28
C ASN A 893 44.52 25.97 19.11
N VAL A 894 43.37 26.57 19.42
CA VAL A 894 42.62 27.38 18.45
C VAL A 894 43.37 28.71 18.28
N ASP A 895 44.25 28.76 17.28
CA ASP A 895 45.20 29.85 17.03
C ASP A 895 44.89 30.63 15.74
N GLU A 896 45.76 31.57 15.38
CA GLU A 896 45.64 32.39 14.16
C GLU A 896 45.54 31.54 12.89
N THR A 897 46.09 30.32 12.86
CA THR A 897 46.01 29.45 11.68
C THR A 897 44.61 28.91 11.48
N VAL A 898 43.91 28.55 12.57
CA VAL A 898 42.51 28.13 12.54
C VAL A 898 41.64 29.30 12.08
N GLU A 899 41.87 30.50 12.62
CA GLU A 899 41.17 31.72 12.25
C GLU A 899 41.34 32.05 10.75
N GLN A 900 42.57 31.97 10.23
CA GLN A 900 42.84 32.18 8.81
C GLN A 900 42.13 31.15 7.93
N ILE A 901 42.07 29.88 8.34
CA ILE A 901 41.41 28.82 7.56
C ILE A 901 39.91 29.05 7.47
N ILE A 902 39.24 29.33 8.60
CA ILE A 902 37.78 29.50 8.61
C ILE A 902 37.34 30.75 7.81
N GLN A 903 38.20 31.75 7.66
CA GLN A 903 37.98 32.95 6.87
C GLN A 903 38.14 32.74 5.35
N ARG A 904 38.68 31.60 4.88
CA ARG A 904 38.90 31.36 3.45
C ARG A 904 37.58 31.32 2.66
N PRO A 905 37.51 31.89 1.44
CA PRO A 905 36.31 31.84 0.59
C PRO A 905 35.88 30.41 0.20
N ASP A 906 36.85 29.50 0.13
CA ASP A 906 36.63 28.09 -0.20
C ASP A 906 36.37 27.21 1.04
N PHE A 907 36.39 27.73 2.27
CA PHE A 907 36.07 26.93 3.46
C PHE A 907 34.58 26.59 3.49
N GLY A 908 34.28 25.30 3.53
CA GLY A 908 32.92 24.74 3.53
C GLY A 908 32.40 24.32 4.91
N GLY A 909 33.29 24.17 5.90
CA GLY A 909 32.94 23.71 7.24
C GLY A 909 34.08 22.92 7.88
N ALA A 910 33.93 22.58 9.16
CA ALA A 910 34.90 21.75 9.86
C ALA A 910 34.29 20.89 10.96
N SER A 911 34.82 19.69 11.17
CA SER A 911 34.70 19.00 12.45
C SER A 911 35.73 19.56 13.42
N VAL A 912 35.39 19.57 14.71
CA VAL A 912 36.27 20.05 15.78
C VAL A 912 36.34 18.96 16.83
N THR A 913 37.55 18.57 17.21
CA THR A 913 37.79 17.53 18.21
C THR A 913 38.64 18.05 19.37
N PHE A 914 39.00 17.16 20.30
CA PHE A 914 39.79 17.49 21.48
C PHE A 914 41.11 18.21 21.09
N PRO A 915 41.54 19.26 21.82
CA PRO A 915 40.86 19.95 22.94
C PRO A 915 39.94 21.11 22.51
N HIS A 916 39.79 21.36 21.22
CA HIS A 916 39.26 22.62 20.65
C HIS A 916 37.76 22.83 20.80
N LYS A 917 36.99 21.78 21.14
CA LYS A 917 35.52 21.83 21.22
C LYS A 917 34.97 22.93 22.17
N LEU A 918 35.73 23.32 23.19
CA LEU A 918 35.31 24.36 24.15
C LEU A 918 35.74 25.78 23.75
N GLN A 919 36.66 25.91 22.79
CA GLN A 919 37.29 27.18 22.43
C GLN A 919 36.81 27.72 21.08
N ILE A 920 36.53 26.82 20.12
CA ILE A 920 36.22 27.20 18.73
C ILE A 920 35.00 28.12 18.61
N GLY A 921 34.03 28.01 19.52
CA GLY A 921 32.81 28.82 19.52
C GLY A 921 33.07 30.33 19.58
N ARG A 922 34.24 30.76 20.07
CA ARG A 922 34.64 32.17 20.12
C ARG A 922 34.95 32.77 18.74
N LEU A 923 35.22 31.93 17.75
CA LEU A 923 35.54 32.34 16.38
C LEU A 923 34.34 32.23 15.42
N LEU A 924 33.15 31.90 15.93
CA LEU A 924 31.94 31.67 15.13
C LEU A 924 30.97 32.84 15.31
N ASP A 925 30.24 33.17 14.24
CA ASP A 925 29.27 34.27 14.25
C ASP A 925 28.02 33.95 15.07
N SER A 926 27.66 32.67 15.14
CA SER A 926 26.53 32.18 15.91
C SER A 926 26.73 30.73 16.37
N ILE A 927 26.02 30.35 17.43
CA ILE A 927 26.00 28.98 17.95
C ILE A 927 24.54 28.51 18.00
N SER A 928 24.29 27.24 17.68
CA SER A 928 22.95 26.66 17.76
C SER A 928 22.44 26.62 19.21
N PRO A 929 21.12 26.70 19.47
CA PRO A 929 20.58 26.59 20.83
C PRO A 929 21.04 25.31 21.56
N ARG A 930 21.17 24.20 20.82
CA ARG A 930 21.72 22.94 21.33
C ARG A 930 23.22 23.03 21.62
N GLY A 931 24.00 23.69 20.76
CA GLY A 931 25.42 23.95 20.97
C GLY A 931 25.68 24.81 22.20
N GLU A 932 24.84 25.81 22.47
CA GLU A 932 24.88 26.64 23.68
C GLU A 932 24.57 25.82 24.95
N SER A 933 23.49 25.03 24.91
CA SER A 933 23.10 24.13 26.01
C SER A 933 24.23 23.15 26.36
N ILE A 934 24.80 22.48 25.35
CA ILE A 934 25.94 21.57 25.50
C ILE A 934 27.18 22.34 25.99
N GLY A 935 27.43 23.55 25.48
CA GLY A 935 28.61 24.35 25.78
C GLY A 935 29.89 23.78 25.17
N ALA A 936 29.77 23.01 24.09
CA ALA A 936 30.89 22.47 23.32
C ALA A 936 30.47 22.30 21.85
N ILE A 937 31.32 22.74 20.92
CA ILE A 937 31.07 22.75 19.48
C ILE A 937 32.00 21.73 18.81
N ASN A 938 31.43 20.74 18.13
CA ASN A 938 32.22 19.77 17.34
C ASN A 938 32.03 19.97 15.82
N THR A 939 31.15 20.86 15.39
CA THR A 939 30.78 21.04 13.98
C THR A 939 30.66 22.52 13.67
N VAL A 940 31.41 22.98 12.66
CA VAL A 940 31.33 24.32 12.09
C VAL A 940 30.66 24.21 10.73
N VAL A 941 29.59 24.97 10.54
CA VAL A 941 28.79 25.03 9.31
C VAL A 941 28.89 26.43 8.74
N VAL A 942 29.02 26.52 7.41
CA VAL A 942 29.03 27.80 6.71
C VAL A 942 27.62 28.07 6.19
N HIS A 943 26.97 29.10 6.72
CA HIS A 943 25.75 29.64 6.12
C HIS A 943 26.14 30.80 5.22
N GLU A 944 25.48 30.90 4.08
CA GLU A 944 25.62 32.04 3.21
C GLU A 944 24.18 32.50 2.87
N SER A 945 23.89 33.79 3.05
CA SER A 945 22.59 34.37 2.71
C SER A 945 22.79 35.81 2.22
N ASN A 946 22.11 36.19 1.13
CA ASN A 946 22.23 37.51 0.52
C ASN A 946 23.68 37.95 0.21
N GLY A 947 24.57 37.00 -0.13
CA GLY A 947 25.99 37.27 -0.37
C GLY A 947 26.84 37.48 0.89
N CYS A 948 26.25 37.42 2.09
CA CYS A 948 26.95 37.44 3.37
C CYS A 948 27.22 36.00 3.84
N ARG A 949 28.45 35.73 4.27
CA ARG A 949 28.90 34.43 4.78
C ARG A 949 29.02 34.50 6.30
N THR A 950 28.37 33.57 7.00
CA THR A 950 28.39 33.45 8.46
C THR A 950 28.76 32.03 8.89
N LEU A 951 29.59 31.92 9.92
CA LEU A 951 30.02 30.66 10.53
C LEU A 951 29.11 30.32 11.70
N HIS A 952 28.48 29.15 11.63
CA HIS A 952 27.57 28.65 12.65
C HIS A 952 28.17 27.43 13.36
N GLY A 953 28.14 27.44 14.68
CA GLY A 953 28.63 26.35 15.54
C GLY A 953 27.55 25.42 16.01
N ASP A 954 27.79 24.13 15.90
CA ASP A 954 26.90 23.09 16.38
C ASP A 954 27.64 21.89 17.00
N ASN A 955 26.88 20.97 17.59
CA ASN A 955 27.38 19.72 18.12
C ASN A 955 26.59 18.54 17.52
N THR A 956 27.28 17.61 16.86
CA THR A 956 26.75 16.37 16.31
C THR A 956 27.20 15.14 17.10
N ASP A 957 28.10 15.28 18.08
CA ASP A 957 28.48 14.16 18.96
C ASP A 957 27.24 13.61 19.68
N TRP A 958 26.35 14.48 20.16
CA TRP A 958 25.13 14.05 20.86
C TRP A 958 24.18 13.28 19.93
N ILE A 959 24.17 13.61 18.64
CA ILE A 959 23.41 12.87 17.62
C ILE A 959 24.02 11.48 17.45
N GLY A 960 25.34 11.39 17.36
CA GLY A 960 26.06 10.12 17.29
C GLY A 960 25.75 9.21 18.48
N ILE A 961 25.87 9.76 19.69
CA ILE A 961 25.56 9.04 20.96
C ILE A 961 24.09 8.60 20.98
N LYS A 962 23.16 9.52 20.68
CA LYS A 962 21.72 9.22 20.67
C LYS A 962 21.37 8.11 19.68
N ARG A 963 21.87 8.18 18.45
CA ARG A 963 21.60 7.18 17.41
C ARG A 963 22.18 5.81 17.79
N CYS A 964 23.38 5.75 18.39
CA CYS A 964 23.93 4.51 18.94
C CYS A 964 23.03 3.91 20.04
N ILE A 965 22.55 4.73 20.98
CA ILE A 965 21.64 4.25 22.03
C ILE A 965 20.33 3.74 21.44
N MET A 966 19.73 4.46 20.48
CA MET A 966 18.48 4.04 19.83
C MET A 966 18.63 2.72 19.07
N LYS A 967 19.78 2.47 18.42
CA LYS A 967 20.08 1.20 17.76
C LYS A 967 20.13 0.01 18.72
N SER A 968 20.20 0.23 20.04
CA SER A 968 20.16 -0.85 21.02
C SER A 968 18.80 -1.54 21.09
N GLY A 969 17.74 -0.93 20.52
CA GLY A 969 16.38 -1.44 20.57
C GLY A 969 15.62 -1.11 21.86
N ARG A 970 16.28 -0.46 22.84
CA ARG A 970 15.65 0.02 24.07
C ARG A 970 15.13 1.44 23.88
N LEU A 971 13.81 1.63 24.04
CA LEU A 971 13.12 2.92 23.82
C LEU A 971 12.60 3.57 25.11
N ASP A 972 12.61 2.87 26.25
CA ASP A 972 12.20 3.42 27.56
C ASP A 972 13.37 3.42 28.55
N PHE A 973 13.71 4.62 29.02
CA PHE A 973 14.76 4.91 30.00
C PHE A 973 14.23 5.69 31.21
N THR A 974 12.92 5.88 31.33
CA THR A 974 12.30 6.77 32.33
C THR A 974 12.58 6.36 33.78
N ARG A 975 12.86 5.08 34.01
CA ARG A 975 13.16 4.50 35.34
C ARG A 975 14.64 4.11 35.53
N SER A 976 15.50 4.48 34.59
CA SER A 976 16.89 4.06 34.56
C SER A 976 17.83 5.24 34.82
N SER A 977 19.01 4.93 35.35
CA SER A 977 20.09 5.88 35.57
C SER A 977 21.13 5.78 34.45
N ALA A 978 21.70 6.92 34.06
CA ALA A 978 22.81 6.98 33.12
C ALA A 978 24.08 7.46 33.82
N VAL A 979 25.21 6.82 33.52
CA VAL A 979 26.55 7.22 33.98
C VAL A 979 27.30 7.84 32.81
N VAL A 980 27.82 9.05 32.98
CA VAL A 980 28.74 9.70 32.05
C VAL A 980 30.10 9.80 32.71
N LEU A 981 31.11 9.16 32.11
CA LEU A 981 32.49 9.20 32.60
C LEU A 981 33.28 10.27 31.85
N GLY A 982 33.70 11.31 32.57
CA GLY A 982 34.42 12.47 32.07
C GLY A 982 33.61 13.77 32.19
N ALA A 983 34.28 14.91 32.00
CA ALA A 983 33.66 16.24 32.05
C ALA A 983 34.04 17.15 30.85
N GLY A 984 34.57 16.55 29.78
CA GLY A 984 34.99 17.27 28.56
C GLY A 984 33.84 17.54 27.56
N GLY A 985 34.19 17.99 26.35
CA GLY A 985 33.20 18.29 25.31
C GLY A 985 32.32 17.10 24.90
N ALA A 986 32.88 15.88 24.84
CA ALA A 986 32.11 14.66 24.58
C ALA A 986 31.15 14.32 25.73
N ALA A 987 31.58 14.51 26.99
CA ALA A 987 30.72 14.28 28.16
C ALA A 987 29.54 15.26 28.21
N ARG A 988 29.76 16.52 27.80
CA ARG A 988 28.70 17.52 27.64
C ARG A 988 27.66 17.07 26.61
N ALA A 989 28.11 16.57 25.46
CA ALA A 989 27.22 16.03 24.43
C ALA A 989 26.48 14.77 24.91
N ALA A 990 27.13 13.90 25.69
CA ALA A 990 26.51 12.72 26.29
C ALA A 990 25.37 13.09 27.27
N CYS A 991 25.60 14.05 28.16
CA CYS A 991 24.57 14.53 29.09
C CYS A 991 23.36 15.10 28.35
N TYR A 992 23.58 15.86 27.27
CA TYR A 992 22.49 16.36 26.43
C TYR A 992 21.74 15.23 25.71
N ALA A 993 22.45 14.23 25.17
CA ALA A 993 21.81 13.07 24.56
C ALA A 993 20.94 12.29 25.56
N ILE A 994 21.41 12.15 26.81
CA ILE A 994 20.70 11.51 27.92
C ILE A 994 19.41 12.28 28.26
N GLN A 995 19.49 13.61 28.39
CA GLN A 995 18.29 14.45 28.59
C GLN A 995 17.30 14.29 27.42
N ALA A 996 17.79 14.35 26.19
CA ALA A 996 16.96 14.24 24.98
C ALA A 996 16.35 12.83 24.78
N LEU A 997 16.87 11.82 25.46
CA LEU A 997 16.34 10.44 25.48
C LEU A 997 15.37 10.18 26.64
N GLY A 998 15.12 11.17 27.50
CA GLY A 998 14.12 11.09 28.57
C GLY A 998 14.58 10.35 29.84
N PHE A 999 15.88 10.21 30.07
CA PHE A 999 16.40 9.78 31.37
C PHE A 999 16.03 10.79 32.46
N GLN A 1000 15.82 10.33 33.69
CA GLN A 1000 15.56 11.20 34.85
C GLN A 1000 16.74 11.28 35.81
N ASP A 1001 17.57 10.23 35.90
CA ASP A 1001 18.73 10.16 36.80
C ASP A 1001 20.04 10.18 35.99
N LEU A 1002 20.89 11.19 36.24
CA LEU A 1002 22.22 11.34 35.63
C LEU A 1002 23.31 11.27 36.70
N ILE A 1003 24.36 10.49 36.43
CA ILE A 1003 25.54 10.38 37.29
C ILE A 1003 26.75 10.79 36.46
N VAL A 1004 27.38 11.91 36.80
CA VAL A 1004 28.59 12.39 36.15
C VAL A 1004 29.79 12.01 37.01
N VAL A 1005 30.70 11.21 36.47
CA VAL A 1005 31.91 10.75 37.15
C VAL A 1005 33.12 11.42 36.53
N ASN A 1006 33.94 12.11 37.32
CA ASN A 1006 35.17 12.70 36.82
C ASN A 1006 36.23 12.81 37.91
N ARG A 1007 37.50 12.56 37.57
CA ARG A 1007 38.64 12.63 38.51
C ARG A 1007 38.72 13.93 39.32
N THR A 1008 38.22 15.02 38.76
CA THR A 1008 38.10 16.32 39.43
C THR A 1008 36.62 16.56 39.72
N LEU A 1009 36.21 16.41 40.98
CA LEU A 1009 34.82 16.50 41.41
C LEU A 1009 34.16 17.83 41.00
N SER A 1010 34.85 18.95 41.21
CA SER A 1010 34.31 20.28 40.86
C SER A 1010 33.94 20.42 39.37
N LYS A 1011 34.62 19.72 38.46
CA LYS A 1011 34.26 19.69 37.04
C LYS A 1011 33.04 18.81 36.76
N ALA A 1012 32.85 17.73 37.52
CA ALA A 1012 31.63 16.92 37.44
C ALA A 1012 30.43 17.71 38.00
N GLU A 1013 30.62 18.44 39.09
CA GLU A 1013 29.60 19.32 39.68
C GLU A 1013 29.20 20.45 38.71
N GLU A 1014 30.19 21.11 38.11
CA GLU A 1014 29.95 22.13 37.09
C GLU A 1014 29.14 21.55 35.93
N LEU A 1015 29.52 20.38 35.40
CA LEU A 1015 28.81 19.75 34.30
C LEU A 1015 27.38 19.34 34.69
N ALA A 1016 27.22 18.68 35.85
CA ALA A 1016 25.93 18.22 36.37
C ALA A 1016 24.96 19.39 36.61
N SER A 1017 25.47 20.55 37.05
CA SER A 1017 24.67 21.76 37.29
C SER A 1017 24.05 22.37 36.03
N ARG A 1018 24.58 22.05 34.83
CA ARG A 1018 24.05 22.54 33.55
C ARG A 1018 22.78 21.84 33.09
N PHE A 1019 22.48 20.67 33.64
CA PHE A 1019 21.33 19.83 33.25
C PHE A 1019 20.33 19.75 34.40
N THR A 1020 19.70 20.89 34.73
CA THR A 1020 18.80 21.04 35.89
C THR A 1020 17.51 20.24 35.80
N ASP A 1021 17.12 19.85 34.58
CA ASP A 1021 15.93 19.01 34.34
C ASP A 1021 16.17 17.54 34.72
N LEU A 1022 17.43 17.17 34.96
CA LEU A 1022 17.84 15.84 35.39
C LEU A 1022 18.15 15.84 36.88
N LYS A 1023 17.81 14.74 37.56
CA LYS A 1023 18.32 14.44 38.89
C LYS A 1023 19.79 14.02 38.78
N SER A 1024 20.67 15.02 38.76
CA SER A 1024 22.09 14.84 38.55
C SER A 1024 22.87 14.61 39.85
N ARG A 1025 23.90 13.76 39.80
CA ARG A 1025 24.88 13.53 40.88
C ARG A 1025 26.28 13.62 40.29
N ALA A 1026 27.18 14.31 41.00
CA ALA A 1026 28.59 14.39 40.64
C ALA A 1026 29.40 13.50 41.57
N LEU A 1027 30.27 12.66 41.01
CA LEU A 1027 31.13 11.73 41.74
C LEU A 1027 32.58 11.81 41.25
N SER A 1028 33.50 11.44 42.13
CA SER A 1028 34.93 11.52 41.86
C SER A 1028 35.49 10.23 41.25
N THR A 1029 34.87 9.08 41.52
CA THR A 1029 35.29 7.76 41.04
C THR A 1029 34.14 6.87 40.56
N LEU A 1030 34.46 5.82 39.79
CA LEU A 1030 33.47 4.85 39.32
C LEU A 1030 32.99 3.93 40.46
N GLU A 1031 33.83 3.69 41.47
CA GLU A 1031 33.47 2.91 42.66
C GLU A 1031 32.37 3.58 43.46
N GLU A 1032 32.39 4.91 43.56
CA GLU A 1032 31.30 5.68 44.17
C GLU A 1032 29.99 5.51 43.38
N ALA A 1033 30.06 5.44 42.05
CA ALA A 1033 28.89 5.24 41.20
C ALA A 1033 28.32 3.82 41.35
N ASP A 1034 29.19 2.81 41.44
CA ASP A 1034 28.82 1.42 41.68
C ASP A 1034 28.17 1.21 43.07
N ALA A 1035 28.63 1.94 44.08
CA ALA A 1035 28.10 1.86 45.44
C ALA A 1035 26.65 2.40 45.59
N LEU A 1036 26.08 3.04 44.56
CA LEU A 1036 24.72 3.58 44.58
C LEU A 1036 23.66 2.48 44.50
N LYS A 1037 23.29 1.92 45.66
CA LYS A 1037 22.28 0.84 45.77
C LYS A 1037 20.96 1.14 45.06
N ASN A 1038 20.51 2.40 45.06
CA ASN A 1038 19.22 2.82 44.50
C ASN A 1038 19.26 3.24 43.02
N ALA A 1039 20.42 3.21 42.35
CA ALA A 1039 20.54 3.62 40.94
C ALA A 1039 20.42 2.41 39.99
N ASP A 1040 19.42 2.39 39.11
CA ASP A 1040 19.28 1.35 38.08
C ASP A 1040 20.10 1.73 36.84
N ILE A 1041 21.42 1.55 36.89
CA ILE A 1041 22.33 1.96 35.81
C ILE A 1041 22.08 1.09 34.57
N ARG A 1042 21.53 1.69 33.51
CA ARG A 1042 21.27 1.03 32.21
C ARG A 1042 22.01 1.65 31.04
N LEU A 1043 22.70 2.76 31.27
CA LEU A 1043 23.50 3.43 30.26
C LEU A 1043 24.82 3.88 30.88
N VAL A 1044 25.93 3.54 30.23
CA VAL A 1044 27.25 4.08 30.52
C VAL A 1044 27.77 4.73 29.26
N VAL A 1045 28.18 6.00 29.33
CA VAL A 1045 28.86 6.71 28.24
C VAL A 1045 30.27 7.08 28.69
N ALA A 1046 31.27 6.38 28.12
CA ALA A 1046 32.67 6.63 28.41
C ALA A 1046 33.21 7.74 27.50
N CYS A 1047 33.59 8.88 28.09
CA CYS A 1047 34.05 10.08 27.38
C CYS A 1047 35.50 10.46 27.72
N VAL A 1048 36.27 9.52 28.25
CA VAL A 1048 37.68 9.70 28.62
C VAL A 1048 38.60 9.06 27.58
N PRO A 1049 39.84 9.53 27.43
CA PRO A 1049 40.86 8.82 26.65
C PRO A 1049 40.99 7.37 27.13
N ALA A 1050 41.10 6.43 26.20
CA ALA A 1050 41.14 5.00 26.55
C ALA A 1050 42.35 4.63 27.43
N ASP A 1051 43.47 5.35 27.28
CA ASP A 1051 44.70 5.11 28.05
C ASP A 1051 44.57 5.55 29.53
N ASP A 1052 43.56 6.39 29.86
CA ASP A 1052 43.34 6.87 31.22
C ASP A 1052 42.60 5.84 32.10
N LEU A 1053 41.98 4.81 31.50
CA LEU A 1053 41.11 3.86 32.19
C LEU A 1053 41.46 2.39 31.90
N GLY A 1054 42.29 1.80 32.76
CA GLY A 1054 42.57 0.36 32.77
C GLY A 1054 41.40 -0.48 33.29
N GLU A 1055 41.34 -1.76 32.91
CA GLU A 1055 40.29 -2.71 33.33
C GLU A 1055 40.20 -2.86 34.86
N ASP A 1056 41.31 -2.67 35.58
CA ASP A 1056 41.43 -2.75 37.03
C ASP A 1056 40.69 -1.63 37.78
N LYS A 1057 40.41 -0.51 37.10
CA LYS A 1057 39.74 0.68 37.67
C LYS A 1057 38.24 0.73 37.37
N ILE A 1058 37.67 -0.35 36.84
CA ILE A 1058 36.29 -0.42 36.38
C ILE A 1058 35.53 -1.42 37.28
N PRO A 1059 34.72 -0.93 38.22
CA PRO A 1059 33.98 -1.82 39.12
C PRO A 1059 32.95 -2.62 38.32
N SER A 1060 33.04 -3.94 38.45
CA SER A 1060 32.19 -4.89 37.72
C SER A 1060 30.71 -4.77 38.10
N GLY A 1061 30.43 -4.22 39.29
CA GLY A 1061 29.08 -3.97 39.77
C GLY A 1061 28.27 -3.03 38.87
N LEU A 1062 28.93 -2.10 38.14
CA LEU A 1062 28.29 -1.18 37.19
C LEU A 1062 27.46 -1.90 36.12
N PHE A 1063 27.88 -3.10 35.75
CA PHE A 1063 27.26 -3.93 34.71
C PHE A 1063 26.50 -5.13 35.26
N SER A 1064 26.57 -5.37 36.58
CA SER A 1064 26.12 -6.61 37.22
C SER A 1064 24.60 -6.74 37.42
N LYS A 1065 23.84 -5.64 37.29
CA LYS A 1065 22.38 -5.67 37.47
C LYS A 1065 21.71 -6.32 36.28
N ALA A 1066 20.86 -7.31 36.55
CA ALA A 1066 20.13 -8.07 35.52
C ALA A 1066 19.27 -7.16 34.63
N GLY A 1067 19.28 -7.42 33.32
CA GLY A 1067 18.49 -6.77 32.27
C GLY A 1067 19.30 -5.90 31.30
N ASP A 1068 18.68 -5.51 30.19
CA ASP A 1068 19.38 -4.87 29.06
C ASP A 1068 20.03 -3.53 29.41
N GLY A 1069 21.36 -3.45 29.22
CA GLY A 1069 22.16 -2.24 29.40
C GLY A 1069 22.88 -1.82 28.11
N VAL A 1070 23.30 -0.55 28.04
CA VAL A 1070 24.01 0.00 26.88
C VAL A 1070 25.30 0.68 27.33
N LEU A 1071 26.42 0.29 26.73
CA LEU A 1071 27.69 1.00 26.83
C LEU A 1071 27.93 1.74 25.52
N VAL A 1072 28.18 3.05 25.58
CA VAL A 1072 28.66 3.86 24.47
C VAL A 1072 30.07 4.34 24.78
N GLU A 1073 31.05 3.87 24.02
CA GLU A 1073 32.43 4.32 24.10
C GLU A 1073 32.66 5.46 23.10
N MET A 1074 33.25 6.58 23.54
CA MET A 1074 33.62 7.70 22.67
C MET A 1074 35.05 7.56 22.12
N ALA A 1075 35.92 6.82 22.81
CA ALA A 1075 37.26 6.54 22.33
C ALA A 1075 37.24 5.46 21.24
N TYR A 1076 37.78 5.77 20.06
CA TYR A 1076 37.90 4.80 18.97
C TYR A 1076 39.32 4.23 18.82
N ARG A 1077 40.24 4.63 19.72
CA ARG A 1077 41.61 4.13 19.79
C ARG A 1077 42.02 3.85 21.24
N PRO A 1078 42.47 2.61 21.55
CA PRO A 1078 42.44 1.42 20.69
C PRO A 1078 41.00 1.01 20.31
N GLN A 1079 40.83 0.12 19.33
CA GLN A 1079 39.49 -0.31 18.87
C GLN A 1079 38.64 -0.97 19.97
N VAL A 1080 39.30 -1.53 20.99
CA VAL A 1080 38.68 -2.19 22.14
C VAL A 1080 39.30 -1.62 23.40
N THR A 1081 38.54 -0.83 24.15
CA THR A 1081 38.98 -0.17 25.40
C THR A 1081 38.81 -1.09 26.62
N GLY A 1082 39.41 -0.72 27.76
CA GLY A 1082 39.21 -1.44 29.02
C GLY A 1082 37.73 -1.49 29.43
N MET A 1083 36.99 -0.39 29.26
CA MET A 1083 35.55 -0.31 29.54
C MET A 1083 34.75 -1.30 28.69
N MET A 1084 35.05 -1.37 27.40
CA MET A 1084 34.39 -2.31 26.50
C MET A 1084 34.66 -3.76 26.90
N LYS A 1085 35.89 -4.10 27.30
CA LYS A 1085 36.23 -5.46 27.74
C LYS A 1085 35.52 -5.87 29.02
N VAL A 1086 35.38 -4.96 29.97
CA VAL A 1086 34.66 -5.24 31.22
C VAL A 1086 33.16 -5.40 30.95
N ALA A 1087 32.55 -4.51 30.17
CA ALA A 1087 31.14 -4.61 29.79
C ALA A 1087 30.82 -5.86 28.95
N ALA A 1088 31.72 -6.26 28.04
CA ALA A 1088 31.54 -7.45 27.20
C ALA A 1088 31.48 -8.77 27.98
N ARG A 1089 31.87 -8.77 29.28
CA ARG A 1089 31.70 -9.94 30.17
C ARG A 1089 30.23 -10.18 30.55
N TYR A 1090 29.34 -9.22 30.26
CA TYR A 1090 27.91 -9.25 30.58
C TYR A 1090 27.08 -9.31 29.30
N SER A 1091 26.47 -10.46 29.01
CA SER A 1091 25.75 -10.70 27.75
C SER A 1091 24.53 -9.80 27.53
N GLU A 1092 23.97 -9.23 28.60
CA GLU A 1092 22.83 -8.31 28.55
C GLU A 1092 23.25 -6.86 28.19
N TRP A 1093 24.55 -6.59 28.05
CA TRP A 1093 25.07 -5.27 27.70
C TRP A 1093 25.45 -5.16 26.23
N LYS A 1094 24.79 -4.23 25.53
CA LYS A 1094 25.14 -3.87 24.16
C LYS A 1094 26.23 -2.81 24.16
N VAL A 1095 27.35 -3.10 23.49
CA VAL A 1095 28.52 -2.23 23.42
C VAL A 1095 28.59 -1.55 22.06
N TYR A 1096 28.52 -0.22 22.05
CA TYR A 1096 28.81 0.63 20.89
C TYR A 1096 30.21 1.22 21.03
N ARG A 1097 31.03 1.03 20.00
CA ARG A 1097 32.44 1.42 19.95
C ARG A 1097 32.54 2.88 19.52
N GLY A 1098 33.69 3.51 19.79
CA GLY A 1098 33.94 4.88 19.32
C GLY A 1098 33.83 5.05 17.81
N VAL A 1099 34.14 4.01 17.01
CA VAL A 1099 33.95 4.04 15.55
C VAL A 1099 32.47 4.09 15.16
N ASP A 1100 31.59 3.44 15.93
CA ASP A 1100 30.15 3.41 15.64
C ASP A 1100 29.53 4.79 15.92
N VAL A 1101 29.99 5.48 16.97
CA VAL A 1101 29.62 6.87 17.25
C VAL A 1101 30.20 7.83 16.21
N LEU A 1102 31.44 7.59 15.76
CA LEU A 1102 32.11 8.38 14.73
C LEU A 1102 31.35 8.36 13.40
N GLU A 1103 30.84 7.21 12.98
CA GLU A 1103 29.97 7.09 11.80
C GLU A 1103 28.73 7.98 11.93
N GLU A 1104 27.98 7.82 13.01
CA GLU A 1104 26.69 8.49 13.20
C GLU A 1104 26.81 10.01 13.34
N GLN A 1105 27.84 10.51 14.05
CA GLN A 1105 28.08 11.95 14.14
C GLN A 1105 28.53 12.54 12.79
N ALA A 1106 29.25 11.76 11.97
CA ALA A 1106 29.80 12.24 10.72
C ALA A 1106 28.77 12.22 9.60
N TYR A 1107 27.79 11.31 9.64
CA TYR A 1107 26.60 11.41 8.78
C TYR A 1107 25.85 12.72 9.03
N ALA A 1108 25.62 13.06 10.31
CA ALA A 1108 24.98 14.32 10.66
C ALA A 1108 25.81 15.55 10.22
N GLN A 1109 27.14 15.52 10.35
CA GLN A 1109 28.02 16.58 9.84
C GLN A 1109 27.92 16.71 8.32
N PHE A 1110 27.94 15.59 7.61
CA PHE A 1110 27.84 15.56 6.15
C PHE A 1110 26.51 16.17 5.67
N GLU A 1111 25.40 15.81 6.33
CA GLU A 1111 24.08 16.36 6.06
C GLU A 1111 24.03 17.88 6.31
N LEU A 1112 24.61 18.35 7.42
CA LEU A 1112 24.69 19.78 7.75
C LEU A 1112 25.51 20.59 6.72
N TRP A 1113 26.58 20.01 6.19
CA TRP A 1113 27.46 20.71 5.24
C TRP A 1113 26.94 20.70 3.80
N THR A 1114 26.26 19.63 3.39
CA THR A 1114 25.88 19.41 1.99
C THR A 1114 24.40 19.67 1.72
N GLY A 1115 23.56 19.66 2.76
CA GLY A 1115 22.10 19.65 2.62
C GLY A 1115 21.56 18.37 1.98
N GLN A 1116 22.40 17.35 1.77
CA GLN A 1116 22.04 16.07 1.15
C GLN A 1116 22.16 14.95 2.18
N GLN A 1117 21.34 13.91 2.04
CA GLN A 1117 21.43 12.72 2.89
C GLN A 1117 22.82 12.08 2.76
N ALA A 1118 23.42 11.71 3.88
CA ALA A 1118 24.73 11.05 3.87
C ALA A 1118 24.63 9.67 3.20
N PRO A 1119 25.48 9.34 2.21
CA PRO A 1119 25.56 8.00 1.62
C PRO A 1119 26.23 7.04 2.62
N ALA A 1120 25.48 6.68 3.67
CA ALA A 1120 25.99 6.09 4.89
C ALA A 1120 26.78 4.79 4.66
N GLU A 1121 26.32 3.94 3.75
CA GLU A 1121 27.00 2.68 3.39
C GLU A 1121 28.38 2.94 2.78
N VAL A 1122 28.47 3.81 1.77
CA VAL A 1122 29.75 4.12 1.10
C VAL A 1122 30.75 4.77 2.06
N MET A 1123 30.25 5.68 2.91
CA MET A 1123 31.02 6.34 3.96
C MET A 1123 31.55 5.34 5.00
N ARG A 1124 30.70 4.41 5.43
CA ARG A 1124 31.06 3.32 6.37
C ARG A 1124 32.13 2.42 5.77
N ASP A 1125 31.92 1.94 4.54
CA ASP A 1125 32.84 1.02 3.87
C ASP A 1125 34.24 1.63 3.71
N ALA A 1126 34.31 2.91 3.34
CA ALA A 1126 35.59 3.62 3.22
C ALA A 1126 36.34 3.70 4.56
N MET A 1127 35.62 3.93 5.67
CA MET A 1127 36.22 3.93 7.00
C MET A 1127 36.67 2.53 7.41
N GLN A 1128 35.84 1.50 7.20
CA GLN A 1128 36.19 0.11 7.51
C GLN A 1128 37.43 -0.36 6.72
N LEU A 1129 37.55 0.03 5.45
CA LEU A 1129 38.75 -0.21 4.65
C LEU A 1129 39.98 0.48 5.24
N LYS A 1130 39.86 1.74 5.69
CA LYS A 1130 40.96 2.47 6.33
C LYS A 1130 41.38 1.86 7.67
N ILE A 1131 40.41 1.33 8.42
CA ILE A 1131 40.64 0.59 9.66
C ILE A 1131 41.44 -0.70 9.38
N ARG A 1132 41.04 -1.48 8.36
CA ARG A 1132 41.73 -2.73 7.97
C ARG A 1132 43.13 -2.49 7.41
N GLY A 1133 43.36 -1.40 6.69
CA GLY A 1133 44.67 -1.05 6.12
C GLY A 1133 45.69 -0.45 7.09
N ASN A 1134 45.29 -0.20 8.35
CA ASN A 1134 46.16 0.27 9.43
C ASN A 1134 46.47 -0.86 10.46
N ILE A 1135 46.06 -2.09 10.17
CA ILE A 1135 46.51 -3.35 10.81
C ILE A 1135 47.67 -3.89 9.97
#